data_AF-A0A3M1MU43-F1
#
_entry.id   AF-A0A3M1MU43-F1
#
_cell.length_a   1.000
_cell.length_b   1.000
_cell.length_c   1.000
_cell.angle_alpha   90.00
_cell.angle_beta   90.00
_cell.angle_gamma   90.00
#
_symmetry.space_group_name_H-M   'P 1'
#
loop_
_entity.id
_entity.type
_entity.pdbx_description
1 polymer ?
#
loop_
_entity_poly.entity_id
_entity_poly.type
_entity_poly.pdbx_seq_one_letter_code
_entity_poly.pdbx_strand_id
1 'polypeptide(L)'
;MTPFSFPRFFKTVRGRLMAAFLLAVLLPLLGTTLYGNWITSKIIRERALEASHADTLRRASQVRDFLDNVENDVLYLATLDDLRRLLEAQRFDEQRNILRYRQELVREYYTFAATHPHYYQVRFLDASGQEVVRVDSDGQQAHIIPCDQLQDKSDRYYFTETIALPPGALYVSPLDLNREHGQVEIPHTPVIRYAMPVDYLGERAGIVIINVFADSFLRFLEDHAPAYDTLLVDSQGYYLMHPQEARRWGSPRDLDTGYRLQRDFPPDVVQRVLSGRVGVAQSGEATLVFAPIHVTGSEGTQTWMVVRVEAQDTLYAPVRSFRLTAGGILAAAILFSVFSAFTLATRFTRPIEALQEGVRAFARRAEYRPLPIPGEDEIGQLTQEFNRMARLLQEHIAQLTGLNEAGRRMTASLERQPAQQAVLEAIASLLPVAGAALQVCRADERCRLVSQSASLPPALSDETLETLRREARTQQQACSMRVGQVTVYCACLPLSAPDTWYLLAWGTDPDLQQVVMHNLFATLSVQASVALENVLLYERLAEHRQRLARLLQTTIRAQEEERKMVAYDLHDGLIQDLVGVRLCLSNFAAWQQQAPELAGEALQKGREQLTQAIREARRLLQGLRPTLLDDLGLLTALRETTRENAELGQWQVHLDLPEDLPPMDEAIEMTAFRILQEALANIRKHAQAHNVSLRVRADDRLHITVQDDGRGFEPQALPDSRQSIGLTSMRERAYLVGGVCRIHSAPGAGTRIEITLPLQLEEEFTP
;
A
#
# COMPACT_ATOMS: atom_id res chain seq x y z
N MET A 1 -30.89 6.85 -24.53
CA MET A 1 -29.74 6.46 -23.68
C MET A 1 -29.80 4.96 -23.46
N THR A 2 -28.98 4.20 -24.18
CA THR A 2 -28.80 2.75 -23.95
C THR A 2 -28.00 2.54 -22.67
N PRO A 3 -28.38 1.61 -21.78
CA PRO A 3 -27.63 1.39 -20.55
C PRO A 3 -26.26 0.80 -20.90
N PHE A 4 -25.20 1.44 -20.39
CA PHE A 4 -23.82 1.00 -20.54
C PHE A 4 -23.69 -0.40 -19.93
N SER A 5 -23.75 -1.45 -20.75
CA SER A 5 -23.62 -2.82 -20.27
C SER A 5 -22.18 -3.04 -19.82
N PHE A 6 -21.95 -3.20 -18.52
CA PHE A 6 -20.64 -3.58 -18.00
C PHE A 6 -20.13 -4.83 -18.73
N PRO A 7 -18.83 -4.89 -19.12
CA PRO A 7 -18.25 -6.02 -19.83
C PRO A 7 -18.56 -7.33 -19.09
N ARG A 8 -18.95 -8.40 -19.80
CA ARG A 8 -19.23 -9.74 -19.23
C ARG A 8 -18.14 -10.23 -18.27
N PHE A 9 -16.91 -9.76 -18.47
CA PHE A 9 -15.76 -9.99 -17.60
C PHE A 9 -16.02 -9.65 -16.12
N PHE A 10 -16.61 -8.48 -15.82
CA PHE A 10 -16.88 -8.03 -14.44
C PHE A 10 -18.07 -8.73 -13.77
N LYS A 11 -18.78 -9.61 -14.48
CA LYS A 11 -19.89 -10.38 -13.89
C LYS A 11 -19.41 -11.59 -13.10
N THR A 12 -18.21 -12.11 -13.38
CA THR A 12 -17.62 -13.26 -12.67
C THR A 12 -16.72 -12.81 -11.53
N VAL A 13 -16.66 -13.57 -10.43
CA VAL A 13 -15.73 -13.32 -9.31
C VAL A 13 -14.29 -13.29 -9.82
N ARG A 14 -13.95 -14.20 -10.75
CA ARG A 14 -12.64 -14.26 -11.41
C ARG A 14 -12.26 -12.94 -12.10
N GLY A 15 -13.16 -12.38 -12.90
CA GLY A 15 -12.88 -11.14 -13.62
C GLY A 15 -12.74 -9.93 -12.69
N ARG A 16 -13.51 -9.87 -11.60
CA ARG A 16 -13.37 -8.82 -10.58
C ARG A 16 -12.02 -8.91 -9.85
N LEU A 17 -11.60 -10.12 -9.46
CA LEU A 17 -10.30 -10.35 -8.83
C LEU A 17 -9.14 -10.01 -9.77
N MET A 18 -9.20 -10.44 -11.04
CA MET A 18 -8.20 -10.06 -12.04
C MET A 18 -8.13 -8.54 -12.24
N ALA A 19 -9.27 -7.86 -12.35
CA ALA A 19 -9.29 -6.41 -12.52
C ALA A 19 -8.74 -5.67 -11.29
N ALA A 20 -9.13 -6.07 -10.08
CA ALA A 20 -8.61 -5.47 -8.85
C ALA A 20 -7.09 -5.65 -8.73
N PHE A 21 -6.59 -6.86 -9.01
CA PHE A 21 -5.15 -7.14 -8.98
C PHE A 21 -4.39 -6.35 -10.06
N LEU A 22 -4.89 -6.35 -11.30
CA LEU A 22 -4.27 -5.60 -12.39
C LEU A 22 -4.28 -4.10 -12.10
N LEU A 23 -5.35 -3.55 -11.55
CA LEU A 23 -5.41 -2.14 -11.20
C LEU A 23 -4.44 -1.78 -10.06
N ALA A 24 -4.34 -2.64 -9.05
CA ALA A 24 -3.41 -2.47 -7.93
C ALA A 24 -1.93 -2.53 -8.36
N VAL A 25 -1.59 -3.34 -9.36
CA VAL A 25 -0.22 -3.49 -9.86
C VAL A 25 0.12 -2.49 -10.97
N LEU A 26 -0.74 -2.38 -11.99
CA LEU A 26 -0.45 -1.60 -13.19
C LEU A 26 -0.52 -0.10 -12.94
N LEU A 27 -1.41 0.38 -12.07
CA LEU A 27 -1.57 1.83 -11.85
C LEU A 27 -0.33 2.45 -11.20
N PRO A 28 0.23 1.90 -10.10
CA PRO A 28 1.51 2.36 -9.57
C PRO A 28 2.67 2.15 -10.55
N LEU A 29 2.74 1.00 -11.23
CA LEU A 29 3.80 0.69 -12.19
C LEU A 29 3.84 1.68 -13.36
N LEU A 30 2.68 2.02 -13.92
CA LEU A 30 2.55 2.98 -15.00
C LEU A 30 2.91 4.40 -14.53
N GLY A 31 2.44 4.78 -13.33
CA GLY A 31 2.75 6.07 -12.72
C GLY A 31 4.26 6.25 -12.49
N THR A 32 4.90 5.28 -11.85
CA THR A 32 6.35 5.34 -11.57
C THR A 32 7.18 5.26 -12.85
N THR A 33 6.77 4.46 -13.83
CA THR A 33 7.50 4.36 -15.11
C THR A 33 7.36 5.64 -15.93
N LEU A 34 6.16 6.22 -16.04
CA LEU A 34 5.95 7.47 -16.78
C LEU A 34 6.69 8.64 -16.12
N TYR A 35 6.57 8.76 -14.79
CA TYR A 35 7.27 9.81 -14.04
C TYR A 35 8.79 9.63 -14.11
N GLY A 36 9.28 8.40 -13.88
CA GLY A 36 10.70 8.05 -14.01
C GLY A 36 11.23 8.33 -15.41
N ASN A 37 10.48 7.98 -16.45
CA ASN A 37 10.86 8.25 -17.82
C ASN A 37 10.96 9.76 -18.09
N TRP A 38 9.98 10.53 -17.64
CA TRP A 38 9.97 11.99 -17.80
C TRP A 38 11.15 12.65 -17.09
N ILE A 39 11.38 12.35 -15.80
CA ILE A 39 12.43 12.98 -15.00
C ILE A 39 13.83 12.58 -15.49
N THR A 40 14.07 11.29 -15.75
CA THR A 40 15.38 10.81 -16.20
C THR A 40 15.68 11.28 -17.63
N SER A 41 14.68 11.29 -18.54
CA SER A 41 14.88 11.87 -19.87
C SER A 41 15.30 13.33 -19.80
N LYS A 42 14.69 14.12 -18.90
CA LYS A 42 15.04 15.52 -18.70
C LYS A 42 16.48 15.67 -18.21
N ILE A 43 16.86 14.94 -17.16
CA ILE A 43 18.21 14.98 -16.59
C ILE A 43 19.27 14.58 -17.62
N ILE A 44 19.03 13.52 -18.40
CA ILE A 44 19.97 13.06 -19.43
C ILE A 44 20.13 14.14 -20.53
N ARG A 45 19.05 14.80 -20.95
CA ARG A 45 19.13 15.90 -21.94
C ARG A 45 19.95 17.07 -21.42
N GLU A 46 19.69 17.50 -20.18
CA GLU A 46 20.42 18.59 -19.54
C GLU A 46 21.91 18.25 -19.42
N ARG A 47 22.25 17.05 -18.94
CA ARG A 47 23.64 16.58 -18.85
C ARG A 47 24.33 16.45 -20.20
N ALA A 48 23.64 15.95 -21.22
CA ALA A 48 24.20 15.86 -22.57
C ALA A 48 24.56 17.24 -23.11
N LEU A 49 23.69 18.23 -22.86
CA LEU A 49 23.94 19.61 -23.26
C LEU A 49 25.08 20.24 -22.46
N GLU A 50 25.11 20.05 -21.14
CA GLU A 50 26.21 20.51 -20.27
C GLU A 50 27.55 19.90 -20.69
N ALA A 51 27.58 18.61 -21.04
CA ALA A 51 28.79 17.94 -21.49
C ALA A 51 29.31 18.51 -22.82
N SER A 52 28.43 18.71 -23.81
CA SER A 52 28.80 19.35 -25.09
C SER A 52 29.27 20.80 -24.88
N HIS A 53 28.61 21.54 -23.99
CA HIS A 53 29.00 22.91 -23.61
C HIS A 53 30.39 22.96 -22.95
N ALA A 54 30.64 22.11 -21.96
CA ALA A 54 31.92 22.03 -21.28
C ALA A 54 33.06 21.61 -22.22
N ASP A 55 32.79 20.71 -23.17
CA ASP A 55 33.78 20.29 -24.17
C ASP A 55 34.10 21.42 -25.17
N THR A 56 33.08 22.14 -25.64
CA THR A 56 33.25 23.32 -26.51
C THR A 56 34.10 24.39 -25.85
N LEU A 57 33.82 24.69 -24.57
CA LEU A 57 34.61 25.63 -23.78
C LEU A 57 36.05 25.16 -23.58
N ARG A 58 36.25 23.89 -23.27
CA ARG A 58 37.59 23.31 -23.08
C ARG A 58 38.44 23.49 -24.34
N ARG A 59 37.89 23.19 -25.51
CA ARG A 59 38.57 23.34 -26.80
C ARG A 59 38.86 24.80 -27.13
N ALA A 60 37.90 25.70 -26.91
CA ALA A 60 38.10 27.14 -27.07
C ALA A 60 39.21 27.66 -26.14
N SER A 61 39.28 27.17 -24.90
CA SER A 61 40.36 27.50 -23.96
C SER A 61 41.71 26.99 -24.45
N GLN A 62 41.81 25.76 -24.97
CA GLN A 62 43.08 25.24 -25.50
C GLN A 62 43.64 26.10 -26.65
N VAL A 63 42.78 26.61 -27.53
CA VAL A 63 43.18 27.55 -28.58
C VAL A 63 43.66 28.87 -27.98
N ARG A 64 42.94 29.42 -27.00
CA ARG A 64 43.34 30.65 -26.31
C ARG A 64 44.69 30.49 -25.61
N ASP A 65 44.84 29.44 -24.80
CA ASP A 65 46.07 29.16 -24.05
C ASP A 65 47.28 29.00 -24.98
N PHE A 66 47.07 28.42 -26.18
CA PHE A 66 48.11 28.35 -27.21
C PHE A 66 48.48 29.74 -27.74
N LEU A 67 47.50 30.57 -28.07
CA LEU A 67 47.70 31.90 -28.64
C LEU A 67 48.30 32.90 -27.64
N ASP A 68 47.94 32.81 -26.36
CA ASP A 68 48.47 33.67 -25.30
C ASP A 68 49.99 33.45 -25.08
N ASN A 69 50.51 32.24 -25.36
CA ASN A 69 51.95 31.97 -25.26
C ASN A 69 52.79 32.67 -26.34
N VAL A 70 52.20 32.98 -27.50
CA VAL A 70 52.91 33.58 -28.65
C VAL A 70 53.37 35.01 -28.34
N GLU A 71 52.63 35.74 -27.50
CA GLU A 71 53.02 37.10 -27.10
C GLU A 71 54.40 37.14 -26.42
N ASN A 72 54.66 36.20 -25.51
CA ASN A 72 55.95 36.11 -24.81
C ASN A 72 57.10 35.81 -25.78
N ASP A 73 56.84 35.02 -26.81
CA ASP A 73 57.81 34.64 -27.82
C ASP A 73 58.19 35.82 -28.71
N VAL A 74 57.21 36.64 -29.11
CA VAL A 74 57.45 37.86 -29.91
C VAL A 74 58.23 38.87 -29.10
N LEU A 75 57.89 39.05 -27.81
CA LEU A 75 58.61 39.92 -26.90
C LEU A 75 60.07 39.46 -26.71
N TYR A 76 60.30 38.16 -26.57
CA TYR A 76 61.66 37.59 -26.51
C TYR A 76 62.46 37.94 -27.76
N LEU A 77 61.92 37.71 -28.95
CA LEU A 77 62.62 38.02 -30.21
C LEU A 77 62.86 39.51 -30.43
N ALA A 78 61.94 40.37 -29.98
CA ALA A 78 62.07 41.83 -30.04
C ALA A 78 63.13 42.38 -29.08
N THR A 79 63.52 41.62 -28.06
CA THR A 79 64.47 42.04 -27.00
C THR A 79 65.83 41.35 -27.09
N LEU A 80 66.08 40.55 -28.14
CA LEU A 80 67.37 39.89 -28.37
C LEU A 80 68.52 40.90 -28.51
N ASP A 81 69.65 40.61 -27.86
CA ASP A 81 70.83 41.48 -27.89
C ASP A 81 71.43 41.60 -29.30
N ASP A 82 71.36 40.54 -30.12
CA ASP A 82 71.86 40.55 -31.50
C ASP A 82 71.06 41.50 -32.39
N LEU A 83 69.76 41.65 -32.15
CA LEU A 83 68.94 42.66 -32.82
C LEU A 83 69.40 44.06 -32.41
N ARG A 84 69.63 44.28 -31.12
CA ARG A 84 70.15 45.57 -30.63
C ARG A 84 71.51 45.93 -31.23
N ARG A 85 72.43 44.97 -31.35
CA ARG A 85 73.75 45.15 -31.98
C ARG A 85 73.66 45.43 -33.47
N LEU A 86 72.73 44.77 -34.17
CA LEU A 86 72.47 45.05 -35.58
C LEU A 86 72.00 46.50 -35.77
N LEU A 87 71.06 46.97 -34.96
CA LEU A 87 70.54 48.33 -35.00
C LEU A 87 71.62 49.38 -34.69
N GLU A 88 72.50 49.09 -33.73
CA GLU A 88 73.66 49.93 -33.41
C GLU A 88 74.60 50.07 -34.61
N ALA A 89 74.98 48.95 -35.24
CA ALA A 89 75.86 48.95 -36.41
C ALA A 89 75.24 49.66 -37.63
N GLN A 90 73.91 49.55 -37.82
CA GLN A 90 73.19 50.27 -38.87
C GLN A 90 73.22 51.78 -38.65
N ARG A 91 73.07 52.24 -37.40
CA ARG A 91 73.11 53.67 -37.05
C ARG A 91 74.47 54.30 -37.35
N PHE A 92 75.55 53.56 -37.12
CA PHE A 92 76.92 54.02 -37.36
C PHE A 92 77.48 53.66 -38.76
N ASP A 93 76.65 53.10 -39.64
CA ASP A 93 77.01 52.65 -41.01
C ASP A 93 78.25 51.72 -41.06
N GLU A 94 78.37 50.84 -40.07
CA GLU A 94 79.50 49.92 -39.95
C GLU A 94 79.27 48.67 -40.81
N GLN A 95 79.41 48.78 -42.14
CA GLN A 95 79.05 47.71 -43.10
C GLN A 95 79.54 46.30 -42.73
N ARG A 96 80.76 46.17 -42.21
CA ARG A 96 81.31 44.88 -41.78
C ARG A 96 80.59 44.30 -40.55
N ASN A 97 80.20 45.16 -39.60
CA ASN A 97 79.49 44.76 -38.40
C ASN A 97 78.01 44.51 -38.68
N ILE A 98 77.39 45.28 -39.59
CA ILE A 98 76.02 45.03 -40.07
C ILE A 98 75.88 43.61 -40.61
N LEU A 99 76.79 43.19 -41.51
CA LEU A 99 76.76 41.83 -42.07
C LEU A 99 76.96 40.75 -41.01
N ARG A 100 77.86 40.99 -40.06
CA ARG A 100 78.15 40.04 -38.96
C ARG A 100 76.95 39.90 -38.01
N TYR A 101 76.45 40.99 -37.45
CA TYR A 101 75.35 40.94 -36.48
C TYR A 101 74.05 40.47 -37.14
N ARG A 102 73.85 40.75 -38.44
CA ARG A 102 72.75 40.13 -39.19
C ARG A 102 72.88 38.61 -39.23
N GLN A 103 74.07 38.06 -39.50
CA GLN A 103 74.28 36.61 -39.51
C GLN A 103 74.07 35.98 -38.12
N GLU A 104 74.46 36.67 -37.05
CA GLU A 104 74.22 36.25 -35.67
C GLU A 104 72.70 36.23 -35.38
N LEU A 105 71.98 37.31 -35.70
CA LEU A 105 70.51 37.38 -35.54
C LEU A 105 69.75 36.33 -36.37
N VAL A 106 70.15 36.11 -37.63
CA VAL A 106 69.58 35.05 -38.49
C VAL A 106 69.74 33.68 -37.85
N ARG A 107 70.87 33.41 -37.19
CA ARG A 107 71.12 32.12 -36.52
C ARG A 107 70.25 31.94 -35.28
N GLU A 108 70.04 33.00 -34.49
CA GLU A 108 69.11 32.98 -33.36
C GLU A 108 67.68 32.72 -33.84
N TYR A 109 67.22 33.45 -34.87
CA TYR A 109 65.87 33.24 -35.44
C TYR A 109 65.71 31.84 -36.04
N TYR A 110 66.75 31.30 -36.68
CA TYR A 110 66.76 29.93 -37.17
C TYR A 110 66.63 28.92 -36.03
N THR A 111 67.39 29.09 -34.95
CA THR A 111 67.34 28.19 -33.79
C THR A 111 65.98 28.26 -33.11
N PHE A 112 65.42 29.46 -33.00
CA PHE A 112 64.08 29.68 -32.47
C PHE A 112 63.02 28.98 -33.32
N ALA A 113 62.99 29.22 -34.64
CA ALA A 113 62.04 28.57 -35.55
C ALA A 113 62.19 27.04 -35.59
N ALA A 114 63.43 26.52 -35.53
CA ALA A 114 63.70 25.09 -35.53
C ALA A 114 63.25 24.38 -34.23
N THR A 115 63.13 25.11 -33.12
CA THR A 115 62.67 24.58 -31.82
C THR A 115 61.17 24.81 -31.58
N HIS A 116 60.52 25.64 -32.41
CA HIS A 116 59.11 26.01 -32.31
C HIS A 116 58.40 25.73 -33.64
N PRO A 117 58.06 24.46 -33.94
CA PRO A 117 57.54 24.04 -35.24
C PRO A 117 56.17 24.66 -35.59
N HIS A 118 55.47 25.27 -34.63
CA HIS A 118 54.20 25.96 -34.86
C HIS A 118 54.36 27.36 -35.49
N TYR A 119 55.58 27.86 -35.65
CA TYR A 119 55.86 29.11 -36.37
C TYR A 119 56.24 28.85 -37.82
N TYR A 120 55.55 29.56 -38.72
CA TYR A 120 55.75 29.51 -40.16
C TYR A 120 56.87 30.46 -40.61
N GLN A 121 56.90 31.68 -40.07
CA GLN A 121 57.90 32.69 -40.43
C GLN A 121 58.29 33.51 -39.21
N VAL A 122 59.58 33.82 -39.10
CA VAL A 122 60.15 34.73 -38.09
C VAL A 122 60.93 35.80 -38.84
N ARG A 123 60.55 37.07 -38.66
CA ARG A 123 61.09 38.17 -39.46
C ARG A 123 61.36 39.42 -38.63
N PHE A 124 62.39 40.15 -39.08
CA PHE A 124 62.64 41.53 -38.70
C PHE A 124 62.55 42.40 -39.95
N LEU A 125 61.65 43.38 -39.93
CA LEU A 125 61.49 44.40 -40.97
C LEU A 125 61.99 45.72 -40.42
N ASP A 126 62.74 46.49 -41.21
CA ASP A 126 63.20 47.81 -40.80
C ASP A 126 62.07 48.86 -40.83
N ALA A 127 62.39 50.09 -40.43
CA ALA A 127 61.45 51.20 -40.39
C ALA A 127 60.86 51.58 -41.77
N SER A 128 61.48 51.15 -42.87
CA SER A 128 60.94 51.36 -44.22
C SER A 128 59.96 50.28 -44.64
N GLY A 129 59.93 49.14 -43.94
CA GLY A 129 59.12 47.97 -44.29
C GLY A 129 59.85 46.93 -45.12
N GLN A 130 61.16 47.09 -45.33
CA GLN A 130 62.01 46.11 -46.00
C GLN A 130 62.35 44.97 -45.04
N GLU A 131 62.18 43.72 -45.49
CA GLU A 131 62.64 42.54 -44.75
C GLU A 131 64.18 42.56 -44.65
N VAL A 132 64.72 42.47 -43.43
CA VAL A 132 66.18 42.44 -43.13
C VAL A 132 66.62 41.04 -42.74
N VAL A 133 65.81 40.37 -41.92
CA VAL A 133 65.98 38.97 -41.50
C VAL A 133 64.67 38.24 -41.76
N ARG A 134 64.74 37.08 -42.40
CA ARG A 134 63.61 36.18 -42.61
C ARG A 134 64.08 34.73 -42.49
N VAL A 135 63.41 34.01 -41.61
CA VAL A 135 63.52 32.57 -41.43
C VAL A 135 62.13 32.00 -41.62
N ASP A 136 62.02 31.04 -42.52
CA ASP A 136 60.78 30.33 -42.79
C ASP A 136 60.88 28.92 -42.20
N SER A 137 59.76 28.26 -41.97
CA SER A 137 59.68 26.90 -41.44
C SER A 137 58.44 26.23 -42.03
N ASP A 138 58.57 24.98 -42.45
CA ASP A 138 57.44 24.16 -42.90
C ASP A 138 56.80 23.33 -41.76
N GLY A 139 57.24 23.58 -40.52
CA GLY A 139 56.84 22.85 -39.32
C GLY A 139 57.65 21.59 -39.04
N GLN A 140 58.52 21.15 -39.96
CA GLN A 140 59.49 20.07 -39.74
C GLN A 140 60.93 20.59 -39.80
N GLN A 141 61.22 21.50 -40.72
CA GLN A 141 62.53 22.06 -40.96
C GLN A 141 62.42 23.58 -41.15
N ALA A 142 63.31 24.31 -40.46
CA ALA A 142 63.50 25.73 -40.68
C ALA A 142 64.49 25.96 -41.83
N HIS A 143 64.32 27.04 -42.58
CA HIS A 143 65.22 27.49 -43.63
C HIS A 143 65.43 29.00 -43.59
N ILE A 144 66.67 29.41 -43.84
CA ILE A 144 67.08 30.82 -43.87
C ILE A 144 66.81 31.37 -45.26
N ILE A 145 66.14 32.52 -45.35
CA ILE A 145 65.91 33.20 -46.63
C ILE A 145 67.11 34.11 -46.96
N PRO A 146 67.75 33.93 -48.13
CA PRO A 146 68.85 34.77 -48.60
C PRO A 146 68.45 36.24 -48.85
N CYS A 147 69.41 37.17 -48.78
CA CYS A 147 69.15 38.61 -48.90
C CYS A 147 68.48 39.03 -50.22
N ASP A 148 68.77 38.33 -51.31
CA ASP A 148 68.22 38.57 -52.65
C ASP A 148 66.75 38.16 -52.79
N GLN A 149 66.22 37.41 -51.82
CA GLN A 149 64.83 36.96 -51.79
C GLN A 149 63.97 37.72 -50.74
N LEU A 150 64.58 38.65 -50.00
CA LEU A 150 63.87 39.48 -49.02
C LEU A 150 63.00 40.50 -49.75
N GLN A 151 61.80 40.74 -49.22
CA GLN A 151 60.77 41.53 -49.89
C GLN A 151 60.49 42.85 -49.17
N ASP A 152 60.06 43.86 -49.93
CA ASP A 152 59.42 45.06 -49.39
C ASP A 152 57.97 44.73 -49.00
N LYS A 153 57.58 45.07 -47.77
CA LYS A 153 56.24 44.85 -47.20
C LYS A 153 55.65 46.13 -46.62
N SER A 154 56.18 47.29 -47.00
CA SER A 154 55.74 48.61 -46.54
C SER A 154 54.26 48.91 -46.79
N ASP A 155 53.68 48.30 -47.83
CA ASP A 155 52.28 48.45 -48.24
C ASP A 155 51.30 47.53 -47.48
N ARG A 156 51.81 46.61 -46.65
CA ARG A 156 50.98 45.61 -45.97
C ARG A 156 50.38 46.18 -44.69
N TYR A 157 49.07 45.94 -44.50
CA TYR A 157 48.31 46.42 -43.34
C TYR A 157 48.98 46.07 -41.99
N TYR A 158 49.49 44.83 -41.84
CA TYR A 158 50.15 44.40 -40.61
C TYR A 158 51.42 45.20 -40.31
N PHE A 159 52.13 45.70 -41.33
CA PHE A 159 53.31 46.54 -41.13
C PHE A 159 52.89 47.94 -40.72
N THR A 160 51.96 48.55 -41.48
CA THR A 160 51.49 49.92 -41.23
C THR A 160 50.79 50.07 -39.88
N GLU A 161 50.04 49.05 -39.43
CA GLU A 161 49.37 49.04 -38.14
C GLU A 161 50.40 48.85 -37.02
N THR A 162 51.30 47.86 -37.11
CA THR A 162 52.30 47.59 -36.07
C THR A 162 53.29 48.74 -35.88
N ILE A 163 53.81 49.32 -36.97
CA ILE A 163 54.83 50.38 -36.89
C ILE A 163 54.27 51.67 -36.24
N ALA A 164 52.95 51.84 -36.20
CA ALA A 164 52.28 52.97 -35.56
C ALA A 164 52.06 52.76 -34.04
N LEU A 165 52.25 51.55 -33.52
CA LEU A 165 52.01 51.23 -32.12
C LEU A 165 53.07 51.78 -31.16
N PRO A 166 52.73 52.07 -29.90
CA PRO A 166 53.73 52.44 -28.90
C PRO A 166 54.74 51.30 -28.63
N PRO A 167 55.97 51.60 -28.19
CA PRO A 167 56.94 50.56 -27.83
C PRO A 167 56.37 49.56 -26.82
N GLY A 168 56.58 48.27 -27.11
CA GLY A 168 56.10 47.16 -26.27
C GLY A 168 54.64 46.78 -26.48
N ALA A 169 53.89 47.47 -27.35
CA ALA A 169 52.54 47.05 -27.72
C ALA A 169 52.56 45.90 -28.74
N LEU A 170 51.64 44.96 -28.56
CA LEU A 170 51.48 43.78 -29.42
C LEU A 170 50.39 44.01 -30.46
N TYR A 171 50.75 43.88 -31.73
CA TYR A 171 49.81 43.74 -32.83
C TYR A 171 49.47 42.26 -33.06
N VAL A 172 48.19 41.96 -33.25
CA VAL A 172 47.72 40.62 -33.63
C VAL A 172 46.83 40.74 -34.85
N SER A 173 47.25 40.15 -35.96
CA SER A 173 46.48 40.20 -37.21
C SER A 173 45.20 39.37 -37.09
N PRO A 174 44.22 39.63 -37.96
CA PRO A 174 43.16 38.66 -38.25
C PRO A 174 43.75 37.32 -38.69
N LEU A 175 43.03 36.23 -38.43
CA LEU A 175 43.33 34.92 -39.00
C LEU A 175 42.95 34.94 -40.49
N ASP A 176 43.92 34.74 -41.37
CA ASP A 176 43.75 34.81 -42.83
C ASP A 176 44.68 33.84 -43.57
N LEU A 177 44.54 33.77 -44.89
CA LEU A 177 45.44 33.01 -45.74
C LEU A 177 46.72 33.79 -46.05
N ASN A 178 47.86 33.10 -45.98
CA ASN A 178 49.15 33.70 -46.31
C ASN A 178 49.21 34.15 -47.78
N ARG A 179 49.92 35.26 -48.00
CA ARG A 179 50.08 35.86 -49.33
C ARG A 179 51.52 36.21 -49.64
N GLU A 180 52.09 35.50 -50.61
CA GLU A 180 53.41 35.77 -51.18
C GLU A 180 53.25 36.48 -52.54
N HIS A 181 54.07 37.50 -52.79
CA HIS A 181 53.98 38.33 -54.01
C HIS A 181 52.56 38.85 -54.36
N GLY A 182 51.74 39.13 -53.33
CA GLY A 182 50.37 39.64 -53.47
C GLY A 182 49.29 38.58 -53.75
N GLN A 183 49.68 37.34 -54.05
CA GLN A 183 48.76 36.23 -54.33
C GLN A 183 48.59 35.33 -53.10
N VAL A 184 47.43 34.68 -52.97
CA VAL A 184 47.21 33.67 -51.92
C VAL A 184 48.09 32.46 -52.22
N GLU A 185 48.82 31.99 -51.21
CA GLU A 185 49.70 30.82 -51.31
C GLU A 185 48.89 29.53 -51.56
N ILE A 186 49.41 28.64 -52.42
CA ILE A 186 48.82 27.33 -52.73
C ILE A 186 49.90 26.25 -52.50
N PRO A 187 49.65 25.20 -51.67
CA PRO A 187 48.42 24.96 -50.88
C PRO A 187 48.13 26.09 -49.87
N HIS A 188 46.86 26.28 -49.53
CA HIS A 188 46.44 27.37 -48.64
C HIS A 188 47.10 27.25 -47.26
N THR A 189 47.91 28.22 -46.89
CA THR A 189 48.59 28.28 -45.58
C THR A 189 47.89 29.30 -44.67
N PRO A 190 47.02 28.87 -43.75
CA PRO A 190 46.36 29.80 -42.84
C PRO A 190 47.31 30.25 -41.73
N VAL A 191 47.37 31.56 -41.50
CA VAL A 191 48.32 32.16 -40.57
C VAL A 191 47.66 33.24 -39.72
N ILE A 192 48.17 33.37 -38.48
CA ILE A 192 47.95 34.56 -37.66
C ILE A 192 49.31 35.20 -37.40
N ARG A 193 49.37 36.53 -37.48
CA ARG A 193 50.63 37.27 -37.35
C ARG A 193 50.64 38.03 -36.05
N TYR A 194 51.71 37.84 -35.29
CA TYR A 194 51.99 38.60 -34.09
C TYR A 194 53.19 39.49 -34.36
N ALA A 195 53.05 40.78 -34.12
CA ALA A 195 54.11 41.73 -34.40
C ALA A 195 54.25 42.75 -33.29
N MET A 196 55.48 43.21 -33.07
CA MET A 196 55.79 44.21 -32.06
C MET A 196 56.77 45.23 -32.66
N PRO A 197 56.53 46.54 -32.45
CA PRO A 197 57.48 47.55 -32.88
C PRO A 197 58.76 47.49 -32.06
N VAL A 198 59.87 47.74 -32.73
CA VAL A 198 61.20 47.81 -32.12
C VAL A 198 61.70 49.24 -32.19
N ASP A 199 62.04 49.77 -31.02
CA ASP A 199 62.63 51.09 -30.86
C ASP A 199 64.10 50.95 -30.45
N TYR A 200 64.96 51.80 -31.00
CA TYR A 200 66.36 51.89 -30.61
C TYR A 200 66.71 53.34 -30.29
N LEU A 201 67.14 53.60 -29.04
CA LEU A 201 67.44 54.94 -28.53
C LEU A 201 66.30 55.96 -28.72
N GLY A 202 65.05 55.50 -28.70
CA GLY A 202 63.85 56.34 -28.85
C GLY A 202 63.42 56.61 -30.29
N GLU A 203 64.12 56.06 -31.28
CA GLU A 203 63.73 56.10 -32.69
C GLU A 203 63.13 54.76 -33.12
N ARG A 204 62.09 54.82 -33.97
CA ARG A 204 61.43 53.65 -34.55
C ARG A 204 62.38 52.94 -35.50
N ALA A 205 62.82 51.74 -35.13
CA ALA A 205 63.82 50.99 -35.89
C ALA A 205 63.19 49.99 -36.86
N GLY A 206 61.98 49.51 -36.56
CA GLY A 206 61.29 48.51 -37.39
C GLY A 206 60.25 47.74 -36.60
N ILE A 207 59.91 46.54 -37.08
CA ILE A 207 59.04 45.59 -36.37
C ILE A 207 59.64 44.19 -36.37
N VAL A 208 59.41 43.45 -35.29
CA VAL A 208 59.55 41.99 -35.28
C VAL A 208 58.18 41.39 -35.52
N ILE A 209 58.11 40.38 -36.38
CA ILE A 209 56.87 39.70 -36.73
C ILE A 209 57.08 38.18 -36.81
N ILE A 210 56.18 37.45 -36.16
CA ILE A 210 56.08 36.00 -36.24
C ILE A 210 54.75 35.64 -36.91
N ASN A 211 54.79 34.77 -37.92
CA ASN A 211 53.61 34.14 -38.47
C ASN A 211 53.45 32.77 -37.81
N VAL A 212 52.29 32.52 -37.19
CA VAL A 212 51.94 31.25 -36.56
C VAL A 212 51.09 30.42 -37.52
N PHE A 213 51.41 29.13 -37.67
CA PHE A 213 50.57 28.20 -38.43
C PHE A 213 49.23 28.03 -37.72
N ALA A 214 48.13 28.38 -38.39
CA ALA A 214 46.82 28.24 -37.78
C ALA A 214 46.48 26.77 -37.49
N ASP A 215 46.91 25.86 -38.35
CA ASP A 215 46.71 24.41 -38.19
C ASP A 215 47.26 23.88 -36.85
N SER A 216 48.27 24.55 -36.26
CA SER A 216 48.84 24.19 -34.95
C SER A 216 47.82 24.29 -33.80
N PHE A 217 46.84 25.19 -33.91
CA PHE A 217 45.77 25.35 -32.92
C PHE A 217 44.39 24.95 -33.45
N LEU A 218 44.13 25.07 -34.77
CA LEU A 218 42.88 24.62 -35.37
C LEU A 218 42.67 23.12 -35.17
N ARG A 219 43.75 22.32 -35.12
CA ARG A 219 43.69 20.90 -34.76
C ARG A 219 43.05 20.60 -33.39
N PHE A 220 43.02 21.56 -32.46
CA PHE A 220 42.31 21.38 -31.17
C PHE A 220 40.78 21.42 -31.35
N LEU A 221 40.32 22.08 -32.42
CA LEU A 221 38.92 22.19 -32.81
C LEU A 221 38.51 21.07 -33.77
N GLU A 222 39.47 20.55 -34.55
CA GLU A 222 39.26 19.39 -35.41
C GLU A 222 39.04 18.14 -34.57
N ASP A 223 37.90 17.49 -34.79
CA ASP A 223 37.65 16.16 -34.30
C ASP A 223 37.11 15.33 -35.46
N HIS A 224 37.64 14.11 -35.62
CA HIS A 224 37.22 13.19 -36.67
C HIS A 224 36.04 12.32 -36.21
N ALA A 225 35.47 12.60 -35.04
CA ALA A 225 34.29 11.93 -34.55
C ALA A 225 33.09 12.21 -35.47
N PRO A 226 32.44 11.18 -36.05
CA PRO A 226 31.30 11.36 -36.97
C PRO A 226 30.02 11.88 -36.30
N ALA A 227 30.09 12.32 -35.04
CA ALA A 227 28.95 12.66 -34.21
C ALA A 227 28.50 14.12 -34.35
N TYR A 228 29.39 15.02 -34.77
CA TYR A 228 29.13 16.46 -34.90
C TYR A 228 30.11 17.16 -35.84
N ASP A 229 29.67 18.29 -36.40
CA ASP A 229 30.52 19.18 -37.19
C ASP A 229 31.03 20.33 -36.32
N THR A 230 32.34 20.61 -36.37
CA THR A 230 32.92 21.81 -35.73
C THR A 230 33.16 22.89 -36.78
N LEU A 231 32.68 24.09 -36.50
CA LEU A 231 32.85 25.28 -37.31
C LEU A 231 33.63 26.33 -36.51
N LEU A 232 34.47 27.10 -37.18
CA LEU A 232 35.06 28.33 -36.64
C LEU A 232 34.62 29.48 -37.54
N VAL A 233 34.00 30.51 -36.95
CA VAL A 233 33.57 31.71 -37.67
C VAL A 233 34.16 32.97 -37.08
N ASP A 234 34.41 33.95 -37.93
CA ASP A 234 34.82 35.29 -37.50
C ASP A 234 33.64 36.10 -36.91
N SER A 235 33.91 37.33 -36.46
CA SER A 235 32.90 38.24 -35.89
C SER A 235 31.81 38.66 -36.89
N GLN A 236 32.05 38.49 -38.19
CA GLN A 236 31.09 38.76 -39.27
C GLN A 236 30.32 37.50 -39.70
N GLY A 237 30.71 36.33 -39.21
CA GLY A 237 30.10 35.04 -39.50
C GLY A 237 30.72 34.29 -40.69
N TYR A 238 31.81 34.76 -41.29
CA TYR A 238 32.50 34.01 -42.35
C TYR A 238 33.20 32.79 -41.77
N TYR A 239 33.20 31.69 -42.52
CA TYR A 239 33.85 30.45 -42.11
C TYR A 239 35.37 30.56 -42.23
N LEU A 240 36.06 30.40 -41.10
CA LEU A 240 37.52 30.18 -41.03
C LEU A 240 37.81 28.68 -41.07
N MET A 241 36.96 27.87 -40.42
CA MET A 241 37.02 26.41 -40.44
C MET A 241 35.64 25.83 -40.70
N HIS A 242 35.57 24.81 -41.57
CA HIS A 242 34.36 24.10 -41.95
C HIS A 242 34.71 22.67 -42.42
N PRO A 243 33.89 21.63 -42.13
CA PRO A 243 34.16 20.24 -42.56
C PRO A 243 34.39 20.11 -44.07
N GLN A 244 33.56 20.78 -44.87
CA GLN A 244 33.75 20.91 -46.32
C GLN A 244 34.81 21.98 -46.64
N GLU A 245 35.93 21.57 -47.23
CA GLU A 245 37.04 22.47 -47.61
C GLU A 245 36.60 23.63 -48.50
N ALA A 246 35.70 23.39 -49.45
CA ALA A 246 35.20 24.41 -50.38
C ALA A 246 34.44 25.57 -49.72
N ARG A 247 34.05 25.42 -48.44
CA ARG A 247 33.36 26.47 -47.67
C ARG A 247 34.27 27.25 -46.73
N ARG A 248 35.53 26.85 -46.57
CA ARG A 248 36.51 27.55 -45.71
C ARG A 248 36.93 28.87 -46.36
N TRP A 249 37.35 29.82 -45.54
CA TRP A 249 37.96 31.10 -45.96
C TRP A 249 37.05 31.96 -46.84
N GLY A 250 35.77 32.09 -46.46
CA GLY A 250 34.76 32.74 -47.29
C GLY A 250 34.75 34.27 -47.30
N SER A 251 35.62 34.90 -46.52
CA SER A 251 35.73 36.36 -46.43
C SER A 251 36.32 36.98 -47.70
N PRO A 252 35.95 38.22 -48.08
CA PRO A 252 36.58 38.95 -49.18
C PRO A 252 38.08 39.16 -49.03
N ARG A 253 38.60 39.07 -47.80
CA ARG A 253 40.05 39.13 -47.51
C ARG A 253 40.80 37.87 -47.98
N ASP A 254 40.12 36.74 -48.06
CA ASP A 254 40.70 35.43 -48.35
C ASP A 254 40.32 34.97 -49.77
N LEU A 255 39.36 34.05 -49.89
CA LEU A 255 38.93 33.44 -51.16
C LEU A 255 37.67 34.09 -51.76
N ASP A 256 37.03 35.02 -51.04
CA ASP A 256 35.84 35.76 -51.48
C ASP A 256 34.68 34.88 -52.01
N THR A 257 34.51 33.68 -51.42
CA THR A 257 33.42 32.75 -51.82
C THR A 257 32.06 33.16 -51.26
N GLY A 258 32.04 34.03 -50.24
CA GLY A 258 30.85 34.51 -49.56
C GLY A 258 30.17 33.47 -48.66
N TYR A 259 30.79 32.31 -48.42
CA TYR A 259 30.26 31.31 -47.47
C TYR A 259 30.36 31.84 -46.03
N ARG A 260 29.21 31.87 -45.35
CA ARG A 260 29.06 32.43 -44.00
C ARG A 260 27.86 31.82 -43.28
N LEU A 261 27.85 31.92 -41.96
CA LEU A 261 26.84 31.35 -41.07
C LEU A 261 25.40 31.77 -41.42
N GLN A 262 25.21 33.01 -41.89
CA GLN A 262 23.92 33.56 -42.30
C GLN A 262 23.29 32.87 -43.52
N ARG A 263 24.07 32.10 -44.30
CA ARG A 263 23.54 31.33 -45.44
C ARG A 263 22.99 29.98 -45.00
N ASP A 264 23.58 29.38 -43.97
CA ASP A 264 23.27 28.02 -43.54
C ASP A 264 22.28 27.99 -42.35
N PHE A 265 22.18 29.07 -41.56
CA PHE A 265 21.33 29.11 -40.36
C PHE A 265 20.37 30.31 -40.30
N PRO A 266 19.21 30.19 -39.62
CA PRO A 266 18.26 31.28 -39.43
C PRO A 266 18.85 32.51 -38.72
N PRO A 267 18.36 33.74 -39.00
CA PRO A 267 18.91 34.97 -38.44
C PRO A 267 18.92 35.03 -36.91
N ASP A 268 17.93 34.45 -36.23
CA ASP A 268 17.83 34.45 -34.77
C ASP A 268 18.88 33.53 -34.11
N VAL A 269 19.19 32.41 -34.76
CA VAL A 269 20.28 31.50 -34.35
C VAL A 269 21.62 32.20 -34.56
N VAL A 270 21.81 32.82 -35.72
CA VAL A 270 23.06 33.52 -36.05
C VAL A 270 23.32 34.69 -35.10
N GLN A 271 22.31 35.48 -34.76
CA GLN A 271 22.46 36.56 -33.77
C GLN A 271 22.88 36.05 -32.39
N ARG A 272 22.40 34.87 -31.96
CA ARG A 272 22.83 34.25 -30.69
C ARG A 272 24.27 33.75 -30.77
N VAL A 273 24.63 33.09 -31.87
CA VAL A 273 25.99 32.58 -32.08
C VAL A 273 26.99 33.74 -32.13
N LEU A 274 26.70 34.81 -32.87
CA LEU A 274 27.58 35.98 -32.99
C LEU A 274 27.46 36.97 -31.82
N SER A 275 26.81 36.58 -30.71
CA SER A 275 26.66 37.44 -29.53
C SER A 275 27.96 37.64 -28.74
N GLY A 276 29.01 36.87 -29.04
CA GLY A 276 30.26 36.87 -28.28
C GLY A 276 30.14 36.24 -26.89
N ARG A 277 29.06 35.50 -26.62
CA ARG A 277 28.82 34.79 -25.36
C ARG A 277 28.76 33.30 -25.59
N VAL A 278 29.01 32.54 -24.54
CA VAL A 278 28.80 31.09 -24.56
C VAL A 278 27.30 30.81 -24.57
N GLY A 279 26.86 29.84 -25.35
CA GLY A 279 25.44 29.57 -25.45
C GLY A 279 25.08 28.34 -26.28
N VAL A 280 23.77 28.14 -26.36
CA VAL A 280 23.14 27.07 -27.11
C VAL A 280 22.01 27.67 -27.93
N ALA A 281 21.91 27.27 -29.19
CA ALA A 281 20.80 27.59 -30.06
C ALA A 281 20.27 26.32 -30.73
N GLN A 282 18.97 26.28 -31.01
CA GLN A 282 18.34 25.18 -31.73
C GLN A 282 17.95 25.67 -33.12
N SER A 283 18.27 24.87 -34.15
CA SER A 283 17.94 25.14 -35.55
C SER A 283 17.42 23.86 -36.20
N GLY A 284 16.10 23.73 -36.31
CA GLY A 284 15.47 22.49 -36.79
C GLY A 284 15.84 21.29 -35.91
N GLU A 285 16.37 20.23 -36.52
CA GLU A 285 16.85 19.02 -35.83
C GLU A 285 18.30 19.12 -35.35
N ALA A 286 18.96 20.28 -35.52
CA ALA A 286 20.32 20.51 -35.04
C ALA A 286 20.33 21.37 -33.77
N THR A 287 21.29 21.08 -32.89
CA THR A 287 21.62 21.89 -31.71
C THR A 287 23.01 22.47 -31.94
N LEU A 288 23.10 23.79 -31.89
CA LEU A 288 24.34 24.54 -32.01
C LEU A 288 24.82 24.88 -30.61
N VAL A 289 26.00 24.40 -30.25
CA VAL A 289 26.68 24.75 -28.99
C VAL A 289 27.88 25.60 -29.35
N PHE A 290 27.98 26.80 -28.78
CA PHE A 290 28.98 27.77 -29.22
C PHE A 290 29.69 28.46 -28.06
N ALA A 291 30.96 28.78 -28.28
CA ALA A 291 31.82 29.48 -27.33
C ALA A 291 32.75 30.47 -28.06
N PRO A 292 33.02 31.63 -27.45
CA PRO A 292 33.93 32.61 -28.01
C PRO A 292 35.39 32.28 -27.72
N ILE A 293 36.25 32.45 -28.71
CA ILE A 293 37.69 32.58 -28.57
C ILE A 293 38.00 34.06 -28.72
N HIS A 294 38.57 34.65 -27.67
CA HIS A 294 39.01 36.04 -27.68
C HIS A 294 40.52 36.06 -27.88
N VAL A 295 40.97 36.79 -28.88
CA VAL A 295 42.38 37.04 -29.16
C VAL A 295 42.61 38.53 -28.99
N THR A 296 43.42 38.91 -28.00
CA THR A 296 43.59 40.31 -27.62
C THR A 296 44.94 40.81 -28.08
N GLY A 297 44.93 41.87 -28.87
CA GLY A 297 46.11 42.70 -29.14
C GLY A 297 45.94 44.07 -28.50
N SER A 298 46.94 44.93 -28.66
CA SER A 298 46.93 46.30 -28.13
C SER A 298 45.92 47.22 -28.84
N GLU A 299 45.52 46.90 -30.07
CA GLU A 299 44.51 47.66 -30.82
C GLU A 299 43.06 47.23 -30.52
N GLY A 300 42.86 46.07 -29.89
CA GLY A 300 41.56 45.56 -29.54
C GLY A 300 41.47 44.03 -29.45
N THR A 301 40.28 43.56 -29.13
CA THR A 301 39.98 42.12 -29.00
C THR A 301 39.23 41.62 -30.21
N GLN A 302 39.82 40.67 -30.92
CA GLN A 302 39.13 39.90 -31.94
C GLN A 302 38.36 38.76 -31.28
N THR A 303 37.15 38.49 -31.79
CA THR A 303 36.32 37.40 -31.29
C THR A 303 35.99 36.45 -32.43
N TRP A 304 36.37 35.19 -32.26
CA TRP A 304 35.94 34.09 -33.11
C TRP A 304 34.94 33.23 -32.35
N MET A 305 34.00 32.62 -33.06
CA MET A 305 33.05 31.70 -32.45
C MET A 305 33.35 30.28 -32.90
N VAL A 306 33.66 29.41 -31.95
CA VAL A 306 33.63 27.95 -32.16
C VAL A 306 32.17 27.53 -32.06
N VAL A 307 31.69 26.83 -33.07
CA VAL A 307 30.30 26.37 -33.15
C VAL A 307 30.31 24.88 -33.45
N ARG A 308 29.75 24.10 -32.54
CA ARG A 308 29.49 22.68 -32.77
C ARG A 308 28.05 22.50 -33.19
N VAL A 309 27.86 21.84 -34.33
CA VAL A 309 26.55 21.52 -34.89
C VAL A 309 26.31 20.05 -34.65
N GLU A 310 25.42 19.73 -33.70
CA GLU A 310 25.09 18.36 -33.34
C GLU A 310 23.66 18.01 -33.73
N ALA A 311 23.45 16.86 -34.37
CA ALA A 311 22.10 16.36 -34.62
C ALA A 311 21.42 15.99 -33.29
N GLN A 312 20.15 16.36 -33.10
CA GLN A 312 19.42 16.02 -31.89
C GLN A 312 19.32 14.50 -31.67
N ASP A 313 19.29 13.73 -32.75
CA ASP A 313 19.29 12.27 -32.70
C ASP A 313 20.59 11.68 -32.15
N THR A 314 21.75 12.29 -32.43
CA THR A 314 23.04 11.87 -31.89
C THR A 314 23.22 12.39 -30.47
N LEU A 315 22.96 13.69 -30.24
CA LEU A 315 23.07 14.34 -28.92
C LEU A 315 22.16 13.67 -27.86
N TYR A 316 20.94 13.28 -28.25
CA TYR A 316 19.97 12.64 -27.35
C TYR A 316 19.81 11.13 -27.57
N ALA A 317 20.73 10.48 -28.29
CA ALA A 317 20.77 9.02 -28.43
C ALA A 317 20.66 8.27 -27.08
N PRO A 318 21.34 8.71 -25.99
CA PRO A 318 21.20 8.07 -24.66
C PRO A 318 19.75 8.11 -24.12
N VAL A 319 19.02 9.19 -24.40
CA VAL A 319 17.61 9.35 -23.99
C VAL A 319 16.74 8.35 -24.75
N ARG A 320 16.95 8.20 -26.05
CA ARG A 320 16.22 7.24 -26.89
C ARG A 320 16.45 5.81 -26.40
N SER A 321 17.70 5.42 -26.19
CA SER A 321 18.06 4.10 -25.67
C SER A 321 17.42 3.83 -24.31
N PHE A 322 17.48 4.79 -23.39
CA PHE A 322 16.82 4.67 -22.08
C PHE A 322 15.30 4.47 -22.22
N ARG A 323 14.63 5.24 -23.08
CA ARG A 323 13.18 5.12 -23.31
C ARG A 323 12.79 3.75 -23.87
N LEU A 324 13.56 3.22 -24.82
CA LEU A 324 13.32 1.90 -25.39
C LEU A 324 13.46 0.80 -24.33
N THR A 325 14.53 0.84 -23.52
CA THR A 325 14.74 -0.14 -22.44
C THR A 325 13.66 -0.03 -21.36
N ALA A 326 13.31 1.18 -20.92
CA ALA A 326 12.24 1.39 -19.94
C ALA A 326 10.87 0.92 -20.46
N GLY A 327 10.56 1.19 -21.73
CA GLY A 327 9.35 0.70 -22.39
C GLY A 327 9.32 -0.84 -22.50
N GLY A 328 10.46 -1.46 -22.83
CA GLY A 328 10.60 -2.92 -22.86
C GLY A 328 10.36 -3.56 -21.49
N ILE A 329 10.94 -3.00 -20.42
CA ILE A 329 10.72 -3.46 -19.05
C ILE A 329 9.24 -3.32 -18.65
N LEU A 330 8.61 -2.19 -18.97
CA LEU A 330 7.19 -1.97 -18.70
C LEU A 330 6.31 -2.99 -19.42
N ALA A 331 6.56 -3.25 -20.71
CA ALA A 331 5.82 -4.23 -21.48
C ALA A 331 5.97 -5.65 -20.88
N ALA A 332 7.18 -6.04 -20.51
CA ALA A 332 7.43 -7.32 -19.84
C ALA A 332 6.70 -7.43 -18.49
N ALA A 333 6.73 -6.36 -17.68
CA ALA A 333 6.04 -6.29 -16.40
C ALA A 333 4.51 -6.34 -16.54
N ILE A 334 3.93 -5.71 -17.58
CA ILE A 334 2.51 -5.82 -17.90
C ILE A 334 2.15 -7.26 -18.26
N LEU A 335 2.90 -7.89 -19.17
CA LEU A 335 2.67 -9.28 -19.57
C LEU A 335 2.74 -10.24 -18.38
N PHE A 336 3.76 -10.07 -17.54
CA PHE A 336 3.91 -10.86 -16.31
C PHE A 336 2.74 -10.63 -15.34
N SER A 337 2.31 -9.38 -15.17
CA SER A 337 1.16 -9.04 -14.31
C SER A 337 -0.14 -9.66 -14.80
N VAL A 338 -0.39 -9.65 -16.11
CA VAL A 338 -1.56 -10.32 -16.72
C VAL A 338 -1.50 -11.82 -16.53
N PHE A 339 -0.34 -12.43 -16.77
CA PHE A 339 -0.14 -13.87 -16.58
C PHE A 339 -0.32 -14.29 -15.11
N SER A 340 0.28 -13.54 -14.18
CA SER A 340 0.17 -13.78 -12.74
C SER A 340 -1.27 -13.59 -12.26
N ALA A 341 -1.95 -12.50 -12.66
CA ALA A 341 -3.35 -12.25 -12.34
C ALA A 341 -4.26 -13.38 -12.80
N PHE A 342 -4.05 -13.88 -14.02
CA PHE A 342 -4.79 -15.01 -14.57
C PHE A 342 -4.54 -16.30 -13.78
N THR A 343 -3.28 -16.60 -13.48
CA THR A 343 -2.89 -17.81 -12.72
C THR A 343 -3.45 -17.78 -11.30
N LEU A 344 -3.34 -16.65 -10.60
CA LEU A 344 -3.85 -16.50 -9.24
C LEU A 344 -5.38 -16.58 -9.22
N ALA A 345 -6.06 -15.82 -10.10
CA ALA A 345 -7.52 -15.83 -10.15
C ALA A 345 -8.07 -17.23 -10.50
N THR A 346 -7.39 -17.98 -11.38
CA THR A 346 -7.80 -19.36 -11.71
C THR A 346 -7.53 -20.34 -10.57
N ARG A 347 -6.41 -20.21 -9.84
CA ARG A 347 -6.14 -21.03 -8.64
C ARG A 347 -7.17 -20.84 -7.55
N PHE A 348 -7.65 -19.62 -7.32
CA PHE A 348 -8.67 -19.36 -6.30
C PHE A 348 -10.08 -19.77 -6.74
N THR A 349 -10.45 -19.56 -8.02
CA THR A 349 -11.84 -19.75 -8.45
C THR A 349 -12.19 -21.19 -8.81
N ARG A 350 -11.26 -21.97 -9.39
CA ARG A 350 -11.53 -23.36 -9.80
C ARG A 350 -11.96 -24.28 -8.63
N PRO A 351 -11.30 -24.27 -7.46
CA PRO A 351 -11.76 -25.04 -6.30
C PRO A 351 -13.18 -24.71 -5.85
N ILE A 352 -13.53 -23.42 -5.86
CA ILE A 352 -14.87 -22.96 -5.46
C ILE A 352 -15.93 -23.42 -6.46
N GLU A 353 -15.63 -23.36 -7.75
CA GLU A 353 -16.50 -23.91 -8.81
C GLU A 353 -16.69 -25.43 -8.64
N ALA A 354 -15.62 -26.17 -8.34
CA ALA A 354 -15.69 -27.62 -8.09
C ALA A 354 -16.50 -27.97 -6.84
N LEU A 355 -16.37 -27.21 -5.75
CA LEU A 355 -17.21 -27.34 -4.55
C LEU A 355 -18.69 -27.05 -4.86
N GLN A 356 -18.96 -25.98 -5.62
CA GLN A 356 -20.32 -25.64 -6.02
C GLN A 356 -20.97 -26.74 -6.87
N GLU A 357 -20.23 -27.30 -7.82
CA GLU A 357 -20.67 -28.43 -8.63
C GLU A 357 -20.86 -29.70 -7.80
N GLY A 358 -19.96 -30.00 -6.87
CA GLY A 358 -20.07 -31.13 -5.96
C GLY A 358 -21.29 -31.06 -5.05
N VAL A 359 -21.56 -29.90 -4.46
CA VAL A 359 -22.77 -29.65 -3.66
C VAL A 359 -24.04 -29.83 -4.51
N ARG A 360 -24.06 -29.28 -5.74
CA ARG A 360 -25.21 -29.43 -6.65
C ARG A 360 -25.41 -30.88 -7.10
N ALA A 361 -24.33 -31.61 -7.38
CA ALA A 361 -24.38 -33.02 -7.75
C ALA A 361 -24.93 -33.87 -6.59
N PHE A 362 -24.43 -33.65 -5.38
CA PHE A 362 -24.90 -34.30 -4.16
C PHE A 362 -26.40 -34.02 -3.91
N ALA A 363 -26.85 -32.77 -4.06
CA ALA A 363 -28.25 -32.39 -3.92
C ALA A 363 -29.20 -33.07 -4.94
N ARG A 364 -28.71 -33.43 -6.13
CA ARG A 364 -29.50 -34.06 -7.20
C ARG A 364 -29.61 -35.59 -7.08
N ARG A 365 -29.29 -36.17 -5.91
CA ARG A 365 -29.24 -37.63 -5.67
C ARG A 365 -28.28 -38.38 -6.61
N ALA A 366 -27.26 -37.72 -7.16
CA ALA A 366 -26.18 -38.43 -7.81
C ALA A 366 -25.34 -39.16 -6.75
N GLU A 367 -24.79 -40.32 -7.11
CA GLU A 367 -23.86 -41.08 -6.28
C GLU A 367 -22.70 -40.18 -5.83
N TYR A 368 -22.45 -40.10 -4.53
CA TYR A 368 -21.39 -39.26 -3.98
C TYR A 368 -20.03 -39.71 -4.49
N ARG A 369 -19.29 -38.77 -5.08
CA ARG A 369 -17.89 -38.93 -5.40
C ARG A 369 -17.10 -37.91 -4.60
N PRO A 370 -16.07 -38.32 -3.84
CA PRO A 370 -15.27 -37.38 -3.07
C PRO A 370 -14.59 -36.37 -4.01
N LEU A 371 -14.68 -35.09 -3.65
CA LEU A 371 -14.02 -34.03 -4.41
C LEU A 371 -12.50 -34.08 -4.15
N PRO A 372 -11.66 -33.87 -5.17
CA PRO A 372 -10.22 -33.78 -4.98
C PRO A 372 -9.87 -32.58 -4.10
N ILE A 373 -9.02 -32.78 -3.11
CA ILE A 373 -8.59 -31.74 -2.16
C ILE A 373 -7.50 -30.90 -2.85
N PRO A 374 -7.74 -29.62 -3.17
CA PRO A 374 -6.85 -28.83 -4.03
C PRO A 374 -5.63 -28.23 -3.30
N GLY A 375 -5.52 -28.41 -1.99
CA GLY A 375 -4.42 -27.89 -1.15
C GLY A 375 -4.66 -28.12 0.35
N GLU A 376 -3.76 -27.62 1.20
CA GLU A 376 -3.87 -27.64 2.67
C GLU A 376 -4.40 -26.32 3.26
N ASP A 377 -4.75 -25.37 2.40
CA ASP A 377 -5.32 -24.07 2.75
C ASP A 377 -6.79 -24.18 3.22
N GLU A 378 -7.41 -23.06 3.56
CA GLU A 378 -8.77 -23.01 4.07
C GLU A 378 -9.80 -23.60 3.08
N ILE A 379 -9.52 -23.50 1.78
CA ILE A 379 -10.36 -24.12 0.73
C ILE A 379 -10.17 -25.64 0.72
N GLY A 380 -8.94 -26.11 0.91
CA GLY A 380 -8.62 -27.51 1.16
C GLY A 380 -9.34 -28.08 2.37
N GLN A 381 -9.27 -27.39 3.52
CA GLN A 381 -9.96 -27.77 4.75
C GLN A 381 -11.48 -27.79 4.57
N LEU A 382 -12.05 -26.78 3.90
CA LEU A 382 -13.48 -26.76 3.59
C LEU A 382 -13.89 -27.93 2.68
N THR A 383 -13.03 -28.31 1.73
CA THR A 383 -13.27 -29.48 0.87
C THR A 383 -13.22 -30.78 1.67
N GLN A 384 -12.31 -30.90 2.63
CA GLN A 384 -12.24 -32.03 3.54
C GLN A 384 -13.48 -32.13 4.43
N GLU A 385 -13.90 -31.04 5.05
CA GLU A 385 -15.10 -31.01 5.90
C GLU A 385 -16.38 -31.27 5.09
N PHE A 386 -16.47 -30.73 3.87
CA PHE A 386 -17.57 -31.08 2.96
C PHE A 386 -17.56 -32.58 2.61
N ASN A 387 -16.41 -33.14 2.25
CA ASN A 387 -16.29 -34.56 1.95
C ASN A 387 -16.65 -35.45 3.16
N ARG A 388 -16.29 -35.01 4.37
CA ARG A 388 -16.62 -35.68 5.64
C ARG A 388 -18.12 -35.62 5.90
N MET A 389 -18.73 -34.44 5.79
CA MET A 389 -20.18 -34.25 5.92
C MET A 389 -20.94 -35.10 4.90
N ALA A 390 -20.56 -35.07 3.62
CA ALA A 390 -21.24 -35.81 2.57
C ALA A 390 -21.17 -37.33 2.79
N ARG A 391 -20.03 -37.84 3.27
CA ARG A 391 -19.87 -39.25 3.68
C ARG A 391 -20.77 -39.59 4.87
N LEU A 392 -20.70 -38.81 5.95
CA LEU A 392 -21.53 -39.02 7.15
C LEU A 392 -23.01 -38.96 6.83
N LEU A 393 -23.43 -38.06 5.94
CA LEU A 393 -24.82 -37.91 5.54
C LEU A 393 -25.28 -39.09 4.67
N GLN A 394 -24.42 -39.63 3.79
CA GLN A 394 -24.73 -40.87 3.07
C GLN A 394 -24.81 -42.08 4.01
N GLU A 395 -23.89 -42.20 4.96
CA GLU A 395 -23.92 -43.25 5.99
C GLU A 395 -25.19 -43.14 6.83
N HIS A 396 -25.58 -41.93 7.23
CA HIS A 396 -26.84 -41.67 7.94
C HIS A 396 -28.07 -41.90 7.07
N ILE A 397 -28.06 -41.57 5.78
CA ILE A 397 -29.17 -41.89 4.86
C ILE A 397 -29.27 -43.39 4.65
N ALA A 398 -28.15 -44.12 4.56
CA ALA A 398 -28.12 -45.58 4.47
C ALA A 398 -28.60 -46.23 5.78
N GLN A 399 -28.19 -45.72 6.93
CA GLN A 399 -28.70 -46.15 8.23
C GLN A 399 -30.19 -45.80 8.41
N LEU A 400 -30.62 -44.61 8.01
CA LEU A 400 -32.01 -44.18 8.07
C LEU A 400 -32.88 -44.98 7.10
N THR A 401 -32.41 -45.33 5.91
CA THR A 401 -33.16 -46.21 4.98
C THR A 401 -33.24 -47.64 5.54
N GLY A 402 -32.17 -48.17 6.14
CA GLY A 402 -32.21 -49.44 6.87
C GLY A 402 -33.13 -49.40 8.11
N LEU A 403 -33.14 -48.30 8.86
CA LEU A 403 -34.04 -48.04 9.99
C LEU A 403 -35.46 -47.71 9.55
N ASN A 404 -35.69 -47.16 8.36
CA ASN A 404 -37.03 -46.92 7.80
C ASN A 404 -37.63 -48.22 7.25
N GLU A 405 -36.82 -49.15 6.76
CA GLU A 405 -37.28 -50.49 6.40
C GLU A 405 -37.55 -51.37 7.63
N ALA A 406 -36.68 -51.30 8.66
CA ALA A 406 -36.95 -51.89 9.96
C ALA A 406 -38.14 -51.21 10.68
N GLY A 407 -38.23 -49.88 10.55
CA GLY A 407 -39.28 -49.02 11.07
C GLY A 407 -40.61 -49.25 10.40
N ARG A 408 -40.69 -49.42 9.07
CA ARG A 408 -41.93 -49.79 8.34
C ARG A 408 -42.45 -51.18 8.72
N ARG A 409 -41.56 -52.10 9.12
CA ARG A 409 -41.97 -53.39 9.70
C ARG A 409 -42.50 -53.24 11.13
N MET A 410 -42.03 -52.24 11.88
CA MET A 410 -42.42 -51.94 13.26
C MET A 410 -43.65 -51.01 13.37
N THR A 411 -43.83 -50.08 12.43
CA THR A 411 -44.91 -49.08 12.43
C THR A 411 -46.21 -49.60 11.82
N ALA A 412 -46.17 -50.71 11.07
CA ALA A 412 -47.38 -51.46 10.73
C ALA A 412 -48.09 -52.06 11.96
N SER A 413 -47.44 -52.12 13.14
CA SER A 413 -48.03 -52.66 14.37
C SER A 413 -48.29 -51.63 15.49
N LEU A 414 -47.98 -50.35 15.33
CA LEU A 414 -47.94 -49.39 16.44
C LEU A 414 -48.66 -48.06 16.17
N GLU A 415 -49.76 -48.10 15.42
CA GLU A 415 -50.53 -46.89 15.07
C GLU A 415 -51.61 -46.48 16.10
N ARG A 416 -51.59 -46.99 17.34
CA ARG A 416 -52.47 -46.47 18.40
C ARG A 416 -51.80 -46.52 19.78
N GLN A 417 -51.32 -45.36 20.25
CA GLN A 417 -51.24 -44.85 21.64
C GLN A 417 -49.88 -44.14 21.95
N PRO A 418 -49.85 -43.13 22.84
CA PRO A 418 -48.62 -42.39 23.20
C PRO A 418 -47.52 -43.33 23.74
N ALA A 419 -46.26 -43.08 23.37
CA ALA A 419 -45.12 -44.00 23.56
C ALA A 419 -44.92 -44.51 25.01
N GLN A 420 -45.26 -43.72 26.02
CA GLN A 420 -45.24 -44.12 27.43
C GLN A 420 -46.23 -45.26 27.73
N GLN A 421 -47.38 -45.26 27.05
CA GLN A 421 -48.46 -46.23 27.19
C GLN A 421 -48.12 -47.55 26.49
N ALA A 422 -47.43 -47.50 25.33
CA ALA A 422 -46.94 -48.67 24.61
C ALA A 422 -45.86 -49.44 25.38
N VAL A 423 -44.97 -48.74 26.11
CA VAL A 423 -43.95 -49.37 26.96
C VAL A 423 -44.59 -50.09 28.16
N LEU A 424 -45.58 -49.46 28.80
CA LEU A 424 -46.33 -50.06 29.91
C LEU A 424 -47.14 -51.29 29.47
N GLU A 425 -47.79 -51.24 28.30
CA GLU A 425 -48.54 -52.37 27.72
C GLU A 425 -47.60 -53.52 27.33
N ALA A 426 -46.45 -53.23 26.72
CA ALA A 426 -45.47 -54.25 26.35
C ALA A 426 -44.93 -55.01 27.57
N ILE A 427 -44.61 -54.31 28.66
CA ILE A 427 -44.08 -54.95 29.88
C ILE A 427 -45.15 -55.80 30.57
N ALA A 428 -46.39 -55.30 30.67
CA ALA A 428 -47.48 -56.03 31.31
C ALA A 428 -47.97 -57.24 30.49
N SER A 429 -47.72 -57.27 29.17
CA SER A 429 -48.01 -58.43 28.31
C SER A 429 -47.05 -59.62 28.48
N LEU A 430 -45.89 -59.41 29.12
CA LEU A 430 -44.88 -60.46 29.35
C LEU A 430 -45.17 -61.34 30.59
N LEU A 431 -46.29 -61.13 31.28
CA LEU A 431 -46.68 -61.81 32.52
C LEU A 431 -47.93 -62.71 32.34
N PRO A 432 -47.78 -64.00 31.98
CA PRO A 432 -48.85 -64.98 32.15
C PRO A 432 -48.76 -65.56 33.57
N VAL A 433 -49.51 -65.01 34.52
CA VAL A 433 -49.69 -65.65 35.83
C VAL A 433 -51.00 -66.43 35.79
N ALA A 434 -50.90 -67.76 35.80
CA ALA A 434 -52.07 -68.63 35.85
C ALA A 434 -52.85 -68.35 37.15
N GLY A 435 -54.16 -68.09 37.04
CA GLY A 435 -55.02 -67.79 38.18
C GLY A 435 -54.98 -66.36 38.74
N ALA A 436 -54.34 -65.41 38.03
CA ALA A 436 -54.26 -64.00 38.46
C ALA A 436 -54.69 -62.99 37.39
N ALA A 437 -54.96 -61.77 37.83
CA ALA A 437 -55.28 -60.61 37.00
C ALA A 437 -54.32 -59.46 37.31
N LEU A 438 -53.99 -58.68 36.27
CA LEU A 438 -52.98 -57.63 36.29
C LEU A 438 -53.57 -56.32 35.79
N GLN A 439 -53.43 -55.25 36.58
CA GLN A 439 -53.80 -53.87 36.22
C GLN A 439 -52.59 -52.95 36.31
N VAL A 440 -52.47 -52.07 35.33
CA VAL A 440 -51.62 -50.88 35.44
C VAL A 440 -52.53 -49.72 35.83
N CYS A 441 -52.10 -48.98 36.84
CA CYS A 441 -52.89 -47.91 37.41
C CYS A 441 -52.07 -46.64 37.55
N ARG A 442 -52.73 -45.50 37.32
CA ARG A 442 -52.19 -44.17 37.58
C ARG A 442 -52.73 -43.63 38.89
N ALA A 443 -51.99 -42.72 39.53
CA ALA A 443 -52.35 -42.10 40.80
C ALA A 443 -53.77 -41.50 40.84
N ASP A 444 -54.26 -40.98 39.71
CA ASP A 444 -55.58 -40.36 39.50
C ASP A 444 -56.73 -41.38 39.30
N GLU A 445 -56.59 -42.58 39.85
CA GLU A 445 -57.58 -43.68 39.90
C GLU A 445 -57.99 -44.31 38.57
N ARG A 446 -57.37 -43.92 37.45
CA ARG A 446 -57.54 -44.65 36.17
C ARG A 446 -56.68 -45.91 36.15
N CYS A 447 -57.35 -47.04 36.37
CA CYS A 447 -56.78 -48.38 36.25
C CYS A 447 -57.27 -49.05 34.97
N ARG A 448 -56.36 -49.73 34.25
CA ARG A 448 -56.71 -50.53 33.07
C ARG A 448 -56.25 -51.96 33.25
N LEU A 449 -57.17 -52.90 33.04
CA LEU A 449 -56.87 -54.35 33.04
C LEU A 449 -55.99 -54.67 31.84
N VAL A 450 -54.83 -55.26 32.10
CA VAL A 450 -53.85 -55.61 31.07
C VAL A 450 -53.86 -57.10 30.77
N SER A 451 -54.07 -57.95 31.78
CA SER A 451 -54.15 -59.40 31.62
C SER A 451 -55.05 -60.02 32.70
N GLN A 452 -55.76 -61.10 32.35
CA GLN A 452 -56.60 -61.87 33.27
C GLN A 452 -56.60 -63.35 32.86
N SER A 453 -56.29 -64.24 33.81
CA SER A 453 -56.36 -65.70 33.60
C SER A 453 -57.81 -66.19 33.50
N ALA A 454 -58.07 -67.13 32.59
CA ALA A 454 -59.40 -67.74 32.38
C ALA A 454 -59.91 -68.57 33.57
N SER A 455 -59.02 -68.93 34.51
CA SER A 455 -59.29 -69.75 35.69
C SER A 455 -59.67 -68.97 36.97
N LEU A 456 -59.90 -67.66 36.88
CA LEU A 456 -60.35 -66.87 38.03
C LEU A 456 -61.83 -67.15 38.35
N PRO A 457 -62.21 -67.28 39.64
CA PRO A 457 -63.62 -67.37 40.03
C PRO A 457 -64.40 -66.08 39.67
N PRO A 458 -65.75 -66.10 39.65
CA PRO A 458 -66.56 -65.09 38.99
C PRO A 458 -66.27 -63.68 39.51
N ALA A 459 -66.30 -62.73 38.56
CA ALA A 459 -65.91 -61.33 38.69
C ALA A 459 -66.14 -60.72 40.10
N LEU A 460 -65.06 -60.25 40.72
CA LEU A 460 -65.13 -59.33 41.85
C LEU A 460 -65.99 -58.14 41.44
N SER A 461 -66.93 -57.73 42.29
CA SER A 461 -67.67 -56.48 42.09
C SER A 461 -66.72 -55.29 42.07
N ASP A 462 -67.05 -54.26 41.28
CA ASP A 462 -66.24 -53.04 41.16
C ASP A 462 -65.92 -52.39 42.52
N GLU A 463 -66.87 -52.44 43.46
CA GLU A 463 -66.71 -51.95 44.83
C GLU A 463 -65.62 -52.71 45.63
N THR A 464 -65.49 -54.02 45.39
CA THR A 464 -64.45 -54.86 46.00
C THR A 464 -63.09 -54.61 45.37
N LEU A 465 -63.05 -54.38 44.05
CA LEU A 465 -61.84 -53.98 43.33
C LEU A 465 -61.32 -52.61 43.77
N GLU A 466 -62.20 -51.65 44.01
CA GLU A 466 -61.83 -50.34 44.57
C GLU A 466 -61.29 -50.44 45.99
N THR A 467 -61.88 -51.30 46.83
CA THR A 467 -61.38 -51.56 48.19
C THR A 467 -59.99 -52.19 48.16
N LEU A 468 -59.78 -53.18 47.28
CA LEU A 468 -58.47 -53.80 47.02
C LEU A 468 -57.43 -52.78 46.54
N ARG A 469 -57.79 -51.90 45.59
CA ARG A 469 -56.90 -50.83 45.10
C ARG A 469 -56.50 -49.88 46.23
N ARG A 470 -57.44 -49.51 47.11
CA ARG A 470 -57.19 -48.58 48.21
C ARG A 470 -56.27 -49.19 49.27
N GLU A 471 -56.54 -50.42 49.70
CA GLU A 471 -55.69 -51.13 50.67
C GLU A 471 -54.28 -51.39 50.12
N ALA A 472 -54.18 -51.89 48.88
CA ALA A 472 -52.90 -52.18 48.25
C ALA A 472 -52.05 -50.90 48.04
N ARG A 473 -52.68 -49.75 47.73
CA ARG A 473 -52.01 -48.44 47.68
C ARG A 473 -51.53 -47.97 49.05
N THR A 474 -52.34 -48.15 50.09
CA THR A 474 -52.05 -47.62 51.44
C THR A 474 -50.95 -48.41 52.13
N GLN A 475 -50.92 -49.73 51.93
CA GLN A 475 -49.92 -50.60 52.55
C GLN A 475 -48.63 -50.73 51.72
N GLN A 476 -48.64 -50.40 50.42
CA GLN A 476 -47.52 -50.57 49.48
C GLN A 476 -46.82 -51.95 49.56
N GLN A 477 -47.54 -52.98 50.00
CA GLN A 477 -47.06 -54.34 50.21
C GLN A 477 -48.16 -55.36 49.86
N ALA A 478 -47.84 -56.65 49.89
CA ALA A 478 -48.80 -57.69 49.58
C ALA A 478 -49.89 -57.78 50.66
N CYS A 479 -51.12 -57.82 50.20
CA CYS A 479 -52.32 -57.86 51.01
C CYS A 479 -53.11 -59.14 50.72
N SER A 480 -53.89 -59.61 51.69
CA SER A 480 -54.84 -60.69 51.49
C SER A 480 -56.18 -60.29 52.07
N MET A 481 -57.23 -60.39 51.27
CA MET A 481 -58.59 -60.05 51.66
C MET A 481 -59.50 -61.25 51.43
N ARG A 482 -60.40 -61.50 52.36
CA ARG A 482 -61.39 -62.57 52.22
C ARG A 482 -62.66 -62.03 51.58
N VAL A 483 -63.03 -62.56 50.42
CA VAL A 483 -64.22 -62.14 49.66
C VAL A 483 -65.15 -63.35 49.53
N GLY A 484 -66.23 -63.36 50.30
CA GLY A 484 -67.10 -64.53 50.41
C GLY A 484 -66.36 -65.74 51.00
N GLN A 485 -66.37 -66.89 50.29
CA GLN A 485 -65.64 -68.10 50.69
C GLN A 485 -64.22 -68.20 50.12
N VAL A 486 -63.76 -67.21 49.37
CA VAL A 486 -62.46 -67.24 48.67
C VAL A 486 -61.54 -66.16 49.24
N THR A 487 -60.27 -66.49 49.45
CA THR A 487 -59.25 -65.49 49.81
C THR A 487 -58.59 -64.99 48.53
N VAL A 488 -58.52 -63.67 48.38
CA VAL A 488 -57.85 -62.99 47.27
C VAL A 488 -56.56 -62.37 47.79
N TYR A 489 -55.47 -62.67 47.12
CA TYR A 489 -54.15 -62.08 47.37
C TYR A 489 -53.92 -60.95 46.39
N CYS A 490 -53.37 -59.83 46.86
CA CYS A 490 -53.06 -58.64 46.07
C CYS A 490 -51.62 -58.17 46.30
N ALA A 491 -50.99 -57.61 45.27
CA ALA A 491 -49.68 -56.96 45.38
C ALA A 491 -49.66 -55.68 44.53
N CYS A 492 -49.11 -54.61 45.11
CA CYS A 492 -48.93 -53.31 44.46
C CYS A 492 -47.45 -52.94 44.43
N LEU A 493 -46.87 -52.73 43.26
CA LEU A 493 -45.49 -52.25 43.11
C LEU A 493 -45.44 -50.91 42.37
N PRO A 494 -44.69 -49.92 42.87
CA PRO A 494 -44.51 -48.64 42.19
C PRO A 494 -43.59 -48.78 40.96
N LEU A 495 -43.99 -48.17 39.85
CA LEU A 495 -43.26 -48.18 38.58
C LEU A 495 -42.44 -46.89 38.35
N SER A 496 -42.59 -45.88 39.20
CA SER A 496 -41.83 -44.63 39.13
C SER A 496 -41.93 -43.87 40.46
N ALA A 497 -40.82 -43.27 40.91
CA ALA A 497 -40.83 -42.36 42.04
C ALA A 497 -41.00 -40.89 41.56
N PRO A 498 -41.87 -40.09 42.20
CA PRO A 498 -42.81 -40.44 43.28
C PRO A 498 -44.22 -40.75 42.72
N ASP A 499 -44.71 -41.96 42.95
CA ASP A 499 -46.11 -42.41 42.97
C ASP A 499 -47.03 -42.14 41.77
N THR A 500 -46.49 -41.96 40.55
CA THR A 500 -47.37 -41.66 39.40
C THR A 500 -48.05 -42.91 38.83
N TRP A 501 -47.37 -44.05 38.87
CA TRP A 501 -47.82 -45.31 38.28
C TRP A 501 -47.48 -46.50 39.16
N TYR A 502 -48.39 -47.45 39.26
CA TYR A 502 -48.17 -48.69 39.99
C TYR A 502 -48.82 -49.89 39.27
N LEU A 503 -48.24 -51.06 39.49
CA LEU A 503 -48.69 -52.33 38.96
C LEU A 503 -49.44 -53.09 40.05
N LEU A 504 -50.70 -53.44 39.81
CA LEU A 504 -51.55 -54.17 40.74
C LEU A 504 -51.83 -55.57 40.19
N ALA A 505 -51.47 -56.61 40.94
CA ALA A 505 -51.86 -57.99 40.64
C ALA A 505 -52.76 -58.55 41.73
N TRP A 506 -53.73 -59.41 41.37
CA TRP A 506 -54.51 -60.19 42.34
C TRP A 506 -54.91 -61.58 41.83
N GLY A 507 -55.10 -62.54 42.74
CA GLY A 507 -55.48 -63.92 42.41
C GLY A 507 -55.90 -64.74 43.64
N THR A 508 -56.34 -65.98 43.42
CA THR A 508 -56.93 -66.84 44.48
C THR A 508 -56.06 -68.02 44.90
N ASP A 509 -54.90 -68.20 44.25
CA ASP A 509 -53.93 -69.23 44.59
C ASP A 509 -53.10 -68.79 45.81
N PRO A 510 -53.00 -69.56 46.90
CA PRO A 510 -52.11 -69.24 48.02
C PRO A 510 -50.63 -69.16 47.59
N ASP A 511 -50.23 -69.79 46.49
CA ASP A 511 -48.87 -69.65 45.94
C ASP A 511 -48.63 -68.28 45.28
N LEU A 512 -49.66 -67.44 45.04
CA LEU A 512 -49.42 -66.01 44.80
C LEU A 512 -48.67 -65.37 45.97
N GLN A 513 -48.86 -65.86 47.19
CA GLN A 513 -48.15 -65.30 48.34
C GLN A 513 -46.65 -65.70 48.35
N GLN A 514 -46.26 -66.81 47.71
CA GLN A 514 -44.87 -67.32 47.69
C GLN A 514 -44.11 -67.08 46.37
N VAL A 515 -44.76 -67.29 45.22
CA VAL A 515 -44.15 -67.19 43.88
C VAL A 515 -44.28 -65.78 43.31
N VAL A 516 -45.34 -65.05 43.65
CA VAL A 516 -45.56 -63.67 43.16
C VAL A 516 -44.83 -62.62 44.03
N MET A 517 -44.17 -63.05 45.12
CA MET A 517 -43.61 -62.16 46.12
C MET A 517 -42.09 -62.33 46.35
N HIS A 518 -41.26 -62.17 45.30
CA HIS A 518 -39.97 -61.47 45.47
C HIS A 518 -39.19 -61.15 44.19
N ASN A 519 -39.12 -62.02 43.18
CA ASN A 519 -38.09 -61.85 42.14
C ASN A 519 -38.61 -61.39 40.78
N LEU A 520 -39.61 -62.04 40.19
CA LEU A 520 -39.99 -61.73 38.80
C LEU A 520 -40.69 -60.36 38.70
N PHE A 521 -41.66 -60.11 39.58
CA PHE A 521 -42.47 -58.90 39.57
C PHE A 521 -41.69 -57.65 40.00
N ALA A 522 -40.81 -57.79 41.00
CA ALA A 522 -39.88 -56.74 41.40
C ALA A 522 -38.88 -56.42 40.28
N THR A 523 -38.31 -57.44 39.62
CA THR A 523 -37.40 -57.26 38.49
C THR A 523 -38.08 -56.56 37.30
N LEU A 524 -39.33 -56.92 37.01
CA LEU A 524 -40.11 -56.28 35.94
C LEU A 524 -40.51 -54.85 36.29
N SER A 525 -40.84 -54.57 37.56
CA SER A 525 -41.06 -53.22 38.04
C SER A 525 -39.81 -52.36 37.86
N VAL A 526 -38.63 -52.89 38.21
CA VAL A 526 -37.34 -52.20 38.01
C VAL A 526 -37.04 -51.98 36.53
N GLN A 527 -37.22 -52.98 35.67
CA GLN A 527 -37.03 -52.86 34.22
C GLN A 527 -38.00 -51.83 33.60
N ALA A 528 -39.25 -51.80 34.06
CA ALA A 528 -40.24 -50.81 33.65
C ALA A 528 -39.89 -49.40 34.11
N SER A 529 -39.44 -49.24 35.35
CA SER A 529 -38.94 -47.97 35.87
C SER A 529 -37.79 -47.45 35.01
N VAL A 530 -36.80 -48.31 34.70
CA VAL A 530 -35.64 -47.94 33.86
C VAL A 530 -36.07 -47.58 32.43
N ALA A 531 -37.00 -48.34 31.84
CA ALA A 531 -37.49 -48.04 30.48
C ALA A 531 -38.25 -46.70 30.43
N LEU A 532 -39.10 -46.44 31.43
CA LEU A 532 -39.86 -45.20 31.52
C LEU A 532 -38.95 -44.00 31.82
N GLU A 533 -37.96 -44.19 32.70
CA GLU A 533 -36.94 -43.19 33.01
C GLU A 533 -36.07 -42.87 31.79
N ASN A 534 -35.68 -43.87 31.00
CA ASN A 534 -34.96 -43.66 29.75
C ASN A 534 -35.77 -42.82 28.75
N VAL A 535 -37.07 -43.11 28.57
CA VAL A 535 -37.95 -42.32 27.68
C VAL A 535 -38.02 -40.86 28.17
N LEU A 536 -38.18 -40.64 29.47
CA LEU A 536 -38.19 -39.30 30.07
C LEU A 536 -36.83 -38.59 29.92
N LEU A 537 -35.71 -39.31 30.05
CA LEU A 537 -34.37 -38.78 29.82
C LEU A 537 -34.16 -38.35 28.36
N TYR A 538 -34.65 -39.13 27.39
CA TYR A 538 -34.58 -38.77 25.97
C TYR A 538 -35.42 -37.53 25.64
N GLU A 539 -36.61 -37.41 26.22
CA GLU A 539 -37.45 -36.21 26.06
C GLU A 539 -36.76 -34.97 26.64
N ARG A 540 -36.21 -35.07 27.86
CA ARG A 540 -35.42 -33.98 28.49
C ARG A 540 -34.20 -33.59 27.65
N LEU A 541 -33.47 -34.57 27.10
CA LEU A 541 -32.30 -34.31 26.25
C LEU A 541 -32.68 -33.60 24.94
N ALA A 542 -33.80 -33.99 24.33
CA ALA A 542 -34.30 -33.35 23.12
C ALA A 542 -34.70 -31.89 23.38
N GLU A 543 -35.38 -31.63 24.51
CA GLU A 543 -35.77 -30.28 24.92
C GLU A 543 -34.55 -29.41 25.24
N HIS A 544 -33.53 -29.97 25.91
CA HIS A 544 -32.27 -29.29 26.18
C HIS A 544 -31.51 -28.91 24.90
N ARG A 545 -31.42 -29.84 23.92
CA ARG A 545 -30.81 -29.56 22.62
C ARG A 545 -31.54 -28.45 21.87
N GLN A 546 -32.86 -28.44 21.92
CA GLN A 546 -33.67 -27.42 21.24
C GLN A 546 -33.52 -26.05 21.90
N ARG A 547 -33.39 -26.01 23.24
CA ARG A 547 -33.09 -24.80 23.99
C ARG A 547 -31.70 -24.26 23.67
N LEU A 548 -30.68 -25.11 23.63
CA LEU A 548 -29.31 -24.75 23.26
C LEU A 548 -29.24 -24.20 21.82
N ALA A 549 -29.93 -24.84 20.87
CA ALA A 549 -29.98 -24.39 19.49
C ALA A 549 -30.64 -22.99 19.37
N ARG A 550 -31.71 -22.72 20.14
CA ARG A 550 -32.34 -21.40 20.19
C ARG A 550 -31.40 -20.34 20.76
N LEU A 551 -30.71 -20.64 21.86
CA LEU A 551 -29.75 -19.72 22.49
C LEU A 551 -28.58 -19.38 21.56
N LEU A 552 -28.00 -20.38 20.87
CA LEU A 552 -26.96 -20.16 19.87
C LEU A 552 -27.47 -19.29 18.73
N GLN A 553 -28.68 -19.55 18.24
CA GLN A 553 -29.28 -18.77 17.15
C GLN A 553 -29.57 -17.33 17.56
N THR A 554 -29.98 -17.07 18.81
CA THR A 554 -30.16 -15.70 19.33
C THR A 554 -28.84 -14.98 19.50
N THR A 555 -27.78 -15.65 19.97
CA THR A 555 -26.45 -15.05 20.12
C THR A 555 -25.82 -14.73 18.78
N ILE A 556 -25.92 -15.63 17.79
CA ILE A 556 -25.43 -15.37 16.43
C ILE A 556 -26.17 -14.19 15.80
N ARG A 557 -27.50 -14.13 15.94
CA ARG A 557 -28.30 -13.00 15.45
C ARG A 557 -27.92 -11.70 16.14
N ALA A 558 -27.76 -11.70 17.46
CA ALA A 558 -27.33 -10.52 18.21
C ALA A 558 -25.95 -10.02 17.75
N GLN A 559 -24.99 -10.94 17.53
CA GLN A 559 -23.65 -10.60 17.04
C GLN A 559 -23.67 -10.08 15.59
N GLU A 560 -24.51 -10.63 14.73
CA GLU A 560 -24.69 -10.13 13.36
C GLU A 560 -25.35 -8.76 13.32
N GLU A 561 -26.35 -8.51 14.17
CA GLU A 561 -27.02 -7.21 14.31
C GLU A 561 -26.04 -6.14 14.81
N GLU A 562 -25.18 -6.48 15.79
CA GLU A 562 -24.14 -5.61 16.32
C GLU A 562 -23.07 -5.29 15.27
N ARG A 563 -22.59 -6.30 14.52
CA ARG A 563 -21.67 -6.07 13.39
C ARG A 563 -22.28 -5.19 12.30
N LYS A 564 -23.56 -5.38 11.97
CA LYS A 564 -24.27 -4.55 10.99
C LYS A 564 -24.44 -3.11 11.47
N MET A 565 -24.76 -2.91 12.75
CA MET A 565 -24.88 -1.58 13.35
C MET A 565 -23.52 -0.85 13.37
N VAL A 566 -22.45 -1.54 13.75
CA VAL A 566 -21.07 -0.99 13.69
C VAL A 566 -20.68 -0.61 12.26
N ALA A 567 -20.97 -1.47 11.27
CA ALA A 567 -20.68 -1.18 9.87
C ALA A 567 -21.49 0.01 9.33
N TYR A 568 -22.73 0.17 9.80
CA TYR A 568 -23.62 1.28 9.43
C TYR A 568 -23.12 2.61 10.02
N ASP A 569 -22.80 2.64 11.31
CA ASP A 569 -22.27 3.84 11.98
C ASP A 569 -20.90 4.27 11.44
N LEU A 570 -20.05 3.31 11.05
CA LEU A 570 -18.76 3.59 10.41
C LEU A 570 -18.93 4.21 9.01
N HIS A 571 -19.91 3.72 8.24
CA HIS A 571 -20.13 4.12 6.86
C HIS A 571 -20.85 5.47 6.73
N ASP A 572 -21.84 5.74 7.58
CA ASP A 572 -22.69 6.93 7.45
C ASP A 572 -22.14 8.17 8.18
N GLY A 573 -21.37 8.02 9.26
CA GLY A 573 -20.74 9.16 9.97
C GLY A 573 -19.30 9.40 9.53
N LEU A 574 -18.41 8.45 9.82
CA LEU A 574 -16.97 8.64 9.71
C LEU A 574 -16.48 8.81 8.26
N ILE A 575 -17.00 8.02 7.33
CA ILE A 575 -16.61 8.14 5.90
C ILE A 575 -17.10 9.46 5.31
N GLN A 576 -18.31 9.91 5.67
CA GLN A 576 -18.87 11.18 5.16
C GLN A 576 -18.05 12.39 5.65
N ASP A 577 -17.67 12.39 6.94
CA ASP A 577 -16.82 13.44 7.50
C ASP A 577 -15.44 13.48 6.84
N LEU A 578 -14.81 12.32 6.62
CA LEU A 578 -13.51 12.25 5.94
C LEU A 578 -13.58 12.71 4.47
N VAL A 579 -14.70 12.45 3.78
CA VAL A 579 -14.95 12.97 2.43
C VAL A 579 -15.11 14.50 2.46
N GLY A 580 -15.78 15.05 3.46
CA GLY A 580 -15.89 16.49 3.71
C GLY A 580 -14.52 17.15 3.91
N VAL A 581 -13.68 16.56 4.76
CA VAL A 581 -12.29 17.02 5.00
C VAL A 581 -11.50 17.05 3.69
N ARG A 582 -11.59 16.00 2.86
CA ARG A 582 -10.91 15.96 1.56
C ARG A 582 -11.37 17.08 0.62
N LEU A 583 -12.66 17.40 0.61
CA LEU A 583 -13.22 18.48 -0.21
C LEU A 583 -12.69 19.85 0.26
N CYS A 584 -12.68 20.09 1.56
CA CYS A 584 -12.11 21.30 2.16
C CYS A 584 -10.62 21.49 1.82
N LEU A 585 -9.82 20.43 1.87
CA LEU A 585 -8.40 20.47 1.50
C LEU A 585 -8.20 20.71 0.00
N SER A 586 -9.07 20.15 -0.84
CA SER A 586 -9.04 20.38 -2.30
C SER A 586 -9.38 21.82 -2.65
N ASN A 587 -10.37 22.40 -1.97
CA ASN A 587 -10.76 23.80 -2.14
C ASN A 587 -9.67 24.77 -1.65
N PHE A 588 -9.02 24.45 -0.53
CA PHE A 588 -7.86 25.21 -0.06
C PHE A 588 -6.75 25.25 -1.12
N ALA A 589 -6.39 24.08 -1.70
CA ALA A 589 -5.37 24.00 -2.75
C ALA A 589 -5.75 24.76 -4.03
N ALA A 590 -7.04 24.76 -4.40
CA ALA A 590 -7.54 25.46 -5.58
C ALA A 590 -7.58 26.98 -5.41
N TRP A 591 -7.90 27.48 -4.22
CA TRP A 591 -8.14 28.91 -3.99
C TRP A 591 -6.97 29.67 -3.36
N GLN A 592 -5.90 28.99 -2.93
CA GLN A 592 -4.78 29.58 -2.21
C GLN A 592 -4.18 30.84 -2.89
N GLN A 593 -4.14 30.87 -4.22
CA GLN A 593 -3.58 32.00 -4.98
C GLN A 593 -4.62 33.01 -5.47
N GLN A 594 -5.88 32.58 -5.67
CA GLN A 594 -6.92 33.37 -6.36
C GLN A 594 -7.92 34.01 -5.38
N ALA A 595 -8.16 33.37 -4.22
CA ALA A 595 -9.07 33.83 -3.19
C ALA A 595 -8.59 33.37 -1.80
N PRO A 596 -7.53 34.00 -1.25
CA PRO A 596 -6.88 33.54 -0.02
C PRO A 596 -7.78 33.56 1.21
N GLU A 597 -8.78 34.44 1.28
CA GLU A 597 -9.78 34.45 2.37
C GLU A 597 -10.66 33.19 2.34
N LEU A 598 -11.21 32.82 1.17
CA LEU A 598 -12.00 31.60 0.99
C LEU A 598 -11.18 30.33 1.19
N ALA A 599 -9.89 30.36 0.84
CA ALA A 599 -8.96 29.27 1.13
C ALA A 599 -8.76 29.10 2.65
N GLY A 600 -8.56 30.21 3.38
CA GLY A 600 -8.46 30.20 4.84
C GLY A 600 -9.71 29.60 5.51
N GLU A 601 -10.91 29.99 5.06
CA GLU A 601 -12.17 29.43 5.54
C GLU A 601 -12.31 27.94 5.24
N ALA A 602 -11.95 27.49 4.03
CA ALA A 602 -11.98 26.08 3.66
C ALA A 602 -11.04 25.24 4.52
N LEU A 603 -9.84 25.74 4.83
CA LEU A 603 -8.88 25.06 5.70
C LEU A 603 -9.38 24.98 7.15
N GLN A 604 -9.93 26.06 7.69
CA GLN A 604 -10.48 26.08 9.05
C GLN A 604 -11.65 25.10 9.19
N LYS A 605 -12.57 25.09 8.23
CA LYS A 605 -13.71 24.16 8.19
C LYS A 605 -13.26 22.70 8.08
N GLY A 606 -12.21 22.43 7.29
CA GLY A 606 -11.60 21.10 7.20
C GLY A 606 -10.97 20.62 8.51
N ARG A 607 -10.32 21.53 9.26
CA ARG A 607 -9.75 21.22 10.58
C ARG A 607 -10.83 20.90 11.61
N GLU A 608 -11.93 21.64 11.61
CA GLU A 608 -13.07 21.40 12.50
C GLU A 608 -13.71 20.04 12.22
N GLN A 609 -13.99 19.71 10.95
CA GLN A 609 -14.53 18.42 10.55
C GLN A 609 -13.59 17.25 10.89
N LEU A 610 -12.29 17.40 10.70
CA LEU A 610 -11.32 16.36 11.07
C LEU A 610 -11.30 16.12 12.59
N THR A 611 -11.38 17.20 13.37
CA THR A 611 -11.43 17.10 14.83
C THR A 611 -12.70 16.39 15.31
N GLN A 612 -13.81 16.58 14.60
CA GLN A 612 -15.07 15.89 14.86
C GLN A 612 -15.00 14.41 14.49
N ALA A 613 -14.47 14.08 13.30
CA ALA A 613 -14.25 12.71 12.84
C ALA A 613 -13.36 11.90 13.81
N ILE A 614 -12.30 12.50 14.35
CA ILE A 614 -11.42 11.86 15.33
C ILE A 614 -12.17 11.59 16.66
N ARG A 615 -13.01 12.51 17.12
CA ARG A 615 -13.84 12.30 18.33
C ARG A 615 -14.85 11.18 18.12
N GLU A 616 -15.47 11.12 16.95
CA GLU A 616 -16.45 10.09 16.59
C GLU A 616 -15.79 8.71 16.43
N ALA A 617 -14.63 8.64 15.79
CA ALA A 617 -13.83 7.42 15.71
C ALA A 617 -13.43 6.88 17.10
N ARG A 618 -12.98 7.74 18.01
CA ARG A 618 -12.64 7.33 19.38
C ARG A 618 -13.85 6.81 20.14
N ARG A 619 -15.01 7.46 19.99
CA ARG A 619 -16.28 7.02 20.59
C ARG A 619 -16.72 5.65 20.07
N LEU A 620 -16.56 5.38 18.78
CA LEU A 620 -16.89 4.08 18.18
C LEU A 620 -15.92 2.98 18.65
N LEU A 621 -14.63 3.30 18.76
CA LEU A 621 -13.60 2.36 19.23
C LEU A 621 -13.78 1.95 20.69
N GLN A 622 -14.24 2.85 21.57
CA GLN A 622 -14.52 2.54 22.98
C GLN A 622 -15.69 1.54 23.18
N GLY A 623 -16.51 1.29 22.15
CA GLY A 623 -17.61 0.30 22.21
C GLY A 623 -17.17 -1.16 22.04
N LEU A 624 -16.00 -1.39 21.44
CA LEU A 624 -15.52 -2.71 21.01
C LEU A 624 -14.28 -3.11 21.85
N ARG A 625 -14.55 -3.79 22.98
CA ARG A 625 -13.61 -4.30 23.99
C ARG A 625 -12.81 -3.19 24.70
N PRO A 626 -13.01 -2.93 26.00
CA PRO A 626 -12.46 -1.75 26.66
C PRO A 626 -11.01 -2.01 27.07
N THR A 627 -10.06 -1.33 26.42
CA THR A 627 -8.63 -1.36 26.77
C THR A 627 -8.36 -0.98 28.24
N LEU A 628 -9.24 -0.16 28.86
CA LEU A 628 -9.15 0.16 30.29
C LEU A 628 -9.32 -1.06 31.21
N LEU A 629 -10.11 -2.07 30.81
CA LEU A 629 -10.30 -3.28 31.61
C LEU A 629 -9.05 -4.17 31.55
N ASP A 630 -8.48 -4.32 30.35
CA ASP A 630 -7.30 -5.17 30.09
C ASP A 630 -6.01 -4.60 30.71
N ASP A 631 -5.84 -3.27 30.76
CA ASP A 631 -4.60 -2.62 31.23
C ASP A 631 -4.60 -2.20 32.71
N LEU A 632 -5.77 -1.90 33.31
CA LEU A 632 -5.87 -1.24 34.63
C LEU A 632 -6.83 -1.93 35.63
N GLY A 633 -7.48 -3.02 35.21
CA GLY A 633 -8.38 -3.83 36.04
C GLY A 633 -9.78 -3.22 36.24
N LEU A 634 -10.72 -4.08 36.67
CA LEU A 634 -12.16 -3.76 36.77
C LEU A 634 -12.45 -2.49 37.59
N LEU A 635 -11.84 -2.34 38.78
CA LEU A 635 -12.14 -1.23 39.68
C LEU A 635 -11.79 0.14 39.08
N THR A 636 -10.65 0.23 38.39
CA THR A 636 -10.24 1.43 37.67
C THR A 636 -11.16 1.72 36.49
N ALA A 637 -11.50 0.67 35.72
CA ALA A 637 -12.39 0.79 34.58
C ALA A 637 -13.80 1.30 34.98
N LEU A 638 -14.38 0.79 36.08
CA LEU A 638 -15.67 1.25 36.61
C LEU A 638 -15.59 2.72 37.08
N ARG A 639 -14.51 3.10 37.78
CA ARG A 639 -14.29 4.47 38.27
C ARG A 639 -14.24 5.50 37.14
N GLU A 640 -13.39 5.26 36.15
CA GLU A 640 -13.16 6.20 35.06
C GLU A 640 -14.38 6.29 34.14
N THR A 641 -14.99 5.16 33.77
CA THR A 641 -16.20 5.16 32.95
C THR A 641 -17.36 5.91 33.60
N THR A 642 -17.50 5.82 34.93
CA THR A 642 -18.55 6.53 35.67
C THR A 642 -18.27 8.05 35.70
N ARG A 643 -17.02 8.46 35.88
CA ARG A 643 -16.62 9.88 35.83
C ARG A 643 -16.82 10.50 34.46
N GLU A 644 -16.38 9.83 33.40
CA GLU A 644 -16.56 10.29 32.01
C GLU A 644 -18.03 10.47 31.67
N ASN A 645 -18.89 9.52 32.07
CA ASN A 645 -20.33 9.65 31.85
C ASN A 645 -20.97 10.75 32.72
N ALA A 646 -20.41 11.07 33.89
CA ALA A 646 -20.86 12.18 34.72
C ALA A 646 -20.54 13.55 34.10
N GLU A 647 -19.37 13.71 33.50
CA GLU A 647 -19.02 14.92 32.75
C GLU A 647 -19.94 15.11 31.54
N LEU A 648 -20.20 14.03 30.78
CA LEU A 648 -21.08 14.06 29.61
C LEU A 648 -22.57 14.23 29.97
N GLY A 649 -23.00 13.67 31.10
CA GLY A 649 -24.37 13.70 31.59
C GLY A 649 -24.71 14.90 32.47
N GLN A 650 -23.70 15.68 32.88
CA GLN A 650 -23.81 16.84 33.78
C GLN A 650 -24.48 16.53 35.13
N TRP A 651 -24.20 15.36 35.71
CA TRP A 651 -24.67 14.96 37.05
C TRP A 651 -23.54 14.84 38.07
N GLN A 652 -23.87 14.95 39.35
CA GLN A 652 -22.92 14.68 40.43
C GLN A 652 -22.77 13.17 40.64
N VAL A 653 -21.53 12.71 40.80
CA VAL A 653 -21.21 11.29 40.99
C VAL A 653 -20.67 11.04 42.40
N HIS A 654 -21.25 10.06 43.10
CA HIS A 654 -20.73 9.55 44.36
C HIS A 654 -20.19 8.13 44.18
N LEU A 655 -18.91 7.93 44.46
CA LEU A 655 -18.22 6.65 44.29
C LEU A 655 -17.85 6.06 45.66
N ASP A 656 -18.41 4.89 45.96
CA ASP A 656 -18.11 4.07 47.14
C ASP A 656 -17.49 2.76 46.65
N LEU A 657 -16.17 2.75 46.47
CA LEU A 657 -15.40 1.63 45.90
C LEU A 657 -14.40 1.13 46.94
N PRO A 658 -14.15 -0.19 47.03
CA PRO A 658 -13.12 -0.73 47.92
C PRO A 658 -11.71 -0.35 47.42
N GLU A 659 -10.70 -0.51 48.27
CA GLU A 659 -9.31 -0.26 47.87
C GLU A 659 -8.80 -1.32 46.89
N ASP A 660 -9.26 -2.57 47.02
CA ASP A 660 -8.90 -3.70 46.16
C ASP A 660 -10.08 -4.68 46.00
N LEU A 661 -10.03 -5.51 44.96
CA LEU A 661 -11.01 -6.57 44.69
C LEU A 661 -10.32 -7.94 44.69
N PRO A 662 -11.00 -9.00 45.15
CA PRO A 662 -10.49 -10.36 45.01
C PRO A 662 -10.36 -10.74 43.52
N PRO A 663 -9.40 -11.62 43.17
CA PRO A 663 -9.23 -12.08 41.80
C PRO A 663 -10.47 -12.83 41.32
N MET A 664 -10.87 -12.59 40.07
CA MET A 664 -12.06 -13.17 39.46
C MET A 664 -11.85 -13.48 37.98
N ASP A 665 -12.73 -14.29 37.39
CA ASP A 665 -12.63 -14.65 35.97
C ASP A 665 -12.87 -13.46 35.02
N GLU A 666 -12.10 -13.39 33.93
CA GLU A 666 -12.17 -12.32 32.92
C GLU A 666 -13.60 -12.16 32.36
N ALA A 667 -14.34 -13.25 32.21
CA ALA A 667 -15.73 -13.23 31.75
C ALA A 667 -16.67 -12.50 32.73
N ILE A 668 -16.40 -12.59 34.03
CA ILE A 668 -17.17 -11.95 35.11
C ILE A 668 -16.82 -10.47 35.16
N GLU A 669 -15.53 -10.11 35.07
CA GLU A 669 -15.08 -8.72 34.98
C GLU A 669 -15.70 -8.00 33.78
N MET A 670 -15.66 -8.64 32.61
CA MET A 670 -16.24 -8.12 31.39
C MET A 670 -17.76 -7.97 31.51
N THR A 671 -18.43 -8.93 32.13
CA THR A 671 -19.89 -8.89 32.36
C THR A 671 -20.28 -7.74 33.30
N ALA A 672 -19.58 -7.59 34.43
CA ALA A 672 -19.76 -6.48 35.36
C ALA A 672 -19.59 -5.13 34.66
N PHE A 673 -18.53 -4.98 33.88
CA PHE A 673 -18.23 -3.75 33.16
C PHE A 673 -19.29 -3.41 32.10
N ARG A 674 -19.74 -4.40 31.31
CA ARG A 674 -20.78 -4.19 30.29
C ARG A 674 -22.14 -3.83 30.89
N ILE A 675 -22.50 -4.43 32.03
CA ILE A 675 -23.74 -4.08 32.73
C ILE A 675 -23.65 -2.64 33.27
N LEU A 676 -22.50 -2.21 33.81
CA LEU A 676 -22.33 -0.81 34.22
C LEU A 676 -22.47 0.16 33.04
N GLN A 677 -21.83 -0.13 31.89
CA GLN A 677 -21.93 0.72 30.70
C GLN A 677 -23.39 0.92 30.26
N GLU A 678 -24.16 -0.18 30.23
CA GLU A 678 -25.57 -0.14 29.87
C GLU A 678 -26.40 0.64 30.91
N ALA A 679 -26.11 0.46 32.21
CA ALA A 679 -26.75 1.22 33.27
C ALA A 679 -26.51 2.73 33.13
N LEU A 680 -25.26 3.16 32.94
CA LEU A 680 -24.90 4.57 32.77
C LEU A 680 -25.47 5.17 31.48
N ALA A 681 -25.48 4.41 30.39
CA ALA A 681 -26.11 4.82 29.15
C ALA A 681 -27.63 5.03 29.31
N ASN A 682 -28.29 4.15 30.07
CA ASN A 682 -29.71 4.28 30.37
C ASN A 682 -29.99 5.51 31.25
N ILE A 683 -29.16 5.80 32.25
CA ILE A 683 -29.28 7.03 33.05
C ILE A 683 -29.14 8.26 32.14
N ARG A 684 -28.14 8.29 31.25
CA ARG A 684 -27.89 9.41 30.34
C ARG A 684 -29.03 9.69 29.38
N LYS A 685 -29.62 8.63 28.83
CA LYS A 685 -30.68 8.74 27.83
C LYS A 685 -32.05 8.96 28.45
N HIS A 686 -32.28 8.48 29.67
CA HIS A 686 -33.63 8.26 30.18
C HIS A 686 -33.89 8.74 31.61
N ALA A 687 -32.89 8.95 32.47
CA ALA A 687 -33.16 9.23 33.88
C ALA A 687 -33.41 10.73 34.17
N GLN A 688 -32.75 11.65 33.47
CA GLN A 688 -32.72 13.08 33.87
C GLN A 688 -32.31 13.25 35.35
N ALA A 689 -31.35 12.43 35.80
CA ALA A 689 -30.86 12.43 37.16
C ALA A 689 -29.90 13.60 37.42
N HIS A 690 -29.87 14.07 38.68
CA HIS A 690 -28.91 15.06 39.16
C HIS A 690 -27.79 14.41 39.97
N ASN A 691 -28.08 13.30 40.65
CA ASN A 691 -27.14 12.53 41.45
C ASN A 691 -27.15 11.06 41.04
N VAL A 692 -25.95 10.53 40.81
CA VAL A 692 -25.72 9.11 40.53
C VAL A 692 -24.71 8.57 41.52
N SER A 693 -25.01 7.43 42.12
CA SER A 693 -24.08 6.74 43.02
C SER A 693 -23.73 5.36 42.49
N LEU A 694 -22.44 5.04 42.55
CA LEU A 694 -21.90 3.71 42.28
C LEU A 694 -21.28 3.19 43.58
N ARG A 695 -21.80 2.06 44.04
CA ARG A 695 -21.26 1.32 45.18
C ARG A 695 -20.81 -0.05 44.72
N VAL A 696 -19.56 -0.39 45.01
CA VAL A 696 -19.01 -1.73 44.75
C VAL A 696 -18.57 -2.33 46.07
N ARG A 697 -18.88 -3.60 46.30
CA ARG A 697 -18.38 -4.39 47.43
C ARG A 697 -18.07 -5.79 46.92
N ALA A 698 -17.08 -6.42 47.52
CA ALA A 698 -16.77 -7.81 47.22
C ALA A 698 -16.53 -8.56 48.53
N ASP A 699 -17.21 -9.69 48.67
CA ASP A 699 -16.97 -10.70 49.68
C ASP A 699 -16.67 -12.03 48.98
N ASP A 700 -17.50 -13.06 49.13
CA ASP A 700 -17.48 -14.28 48.33
C ASP A 700 -18.16 -14.07 46.95
N ARG A 701 -18.84 -12.93 46.77
CA ARG A 701 -19.48 -12.51 45.52
C ARG A 701 -19.21 -11.03 45.26
N LEU A 702 -19.24 -10.63 43.98
CA LEU A 702 -19.14 -9.25 43.57
C LEU A 702 -20.52 -8.58 43.61
N HIS A 703 -20.63 -7.52 44.40
CA HIS A 703 -21.84 -6.72 44.55
C HIS A 703 -21.66 -5.33 43.94
N ILE A 704 -22.45 -5.00 42.92
CA ILE A 704 -22.46 -3.68 42.29
C ILE A 704 -23.85 -3.08 42.42
N THR A 705 -23.93 -1.87 43.00
CA THR A 705 -25.16 -1.09 43.06
C THR A 705 -24.97 0.22 42.31
N VAL A 706 -25.83 0.47 41.31
CA VAL A 706 -25.93 1.75 40.61
C VAL A 706 -27.27 2.37 40.96
N GLN A 707 -27.26 3.61 41.43
CA GLN A 707 -28.49 4.30 41.81
C GLN A 707 -28.51 5.74 41.31
N ASP A 708 -29.61 6.15 40.71
CA ASP A 708 -29.89 7.52 40.28
C ASP A 708 -31.13 8.10 40.97
N ASP A 709 -31.22 9.43 41.04
CA ASP A 709 -32.36 10.18 41.57
C ASP A 709 -33.30 10.73 40.47
N GLY A 710 -33.27 10.12 39.29
CA GLY A 710 -34.02 10.56 38.12
C GLY A 710 -35.51 10.23 38.16
N ARG A 711 -36.16 10.35 37.00
CA ARG A 711 -37.63 10.22 36.87
C ARG A 711 -38.20 8.82 37.13
N GLY A 712 -37.35 7.79 37.24
CA GLY A 712 -37.77 6.39 37.44
C GLY A 712 -38.76 5.85 36.40
N PHE A 713 -39.20 4.60 36.54
CA PHE A 713 -40.18 3.94 35.69
C PHE A 713 -40.83 2.76 36.39
N GLU A 714 -41.96 2.25 35.88
CA GLU A 714 -42.56 0.99 36.37
C GLU A 714 -42.01 -0.21 35.58
N PRO A 715 -41.26 -1.14 36.22
CA PRO A 715 -40.63 -2.25 35.50
C PRO A 715 -41.62 -3.26 34.90
N GLN A 716 -42.84 -3.35 35.44
CA GLN A 716 -43.86 -4.32 35.01
C GLN A 716 -44.79 -3.78 33.89
N ALA A 717 -44.80 -2.47 33.64
CA ALA A 717 -45.69 -1.82 32.67
C ALA A 717 -45.04 -1.60 31.29
N LEU A 718 -43.79 -2.01 31.10
CA LEU A 718 -43.04 -1.85 29.85
C LEU A 718 -43.42 -2.95 28.83
N PRO A 719 -44.04 -2.62 27.68
CA PRO A 719 -44.25 -3.59 26.60
C PRO A 719 -42.93 -4.00 25.93
N ASP A 720 -42.92 -5.17 25.25
CA ASP A 720 -41.84 -5.74 24.42
C ASP A 720 -41.37 -4.76 23.33
N SER A 721 -40.63 -3.73 23.73
CA SER A 721 -40.22 -2.60 22.91
C SER A 721 -38.70 -2.41 23.05
N ARG A 722 -38.09 -1.64 22.15
CA ARG A 722 -36.64 -1.34 22.17
C ARG A 722 -36.11 -0.85 23.53
N GLN A 723 -36.97 -0.30 24.39
CA GLN A 723 -36.61 0.17 25.73
C GLN A 723 -36.46 -0.98 26.76
N SER A 724 -37.14 -2.11 26.59
CA SER A 724 -36.97 -3.29 27.46
C SER A 724 -35.72 -4.11 27.10
N ILE A 725 -35.20 -3.98 25.87
CA ILE A 725 -34.03 -4.74 25.38
C ILE A 725 -32.78 -4.49 26.24
N GLY A 726 -32.51 -3.24 26.65
CA GLY A 726 -31.35 -2.92 27.48
C GLY A 726 -31.42 -3.56 28.89
N LEU A 727 -32.60 -3.52 29.52
CA LEU A 727 -32.82 -4.12 30.84
C LEU A 727 -32.80 -5.65 30.80
N THR A 728 -33.40 -6.25 29.76
CA THR A 728 -33.37 -7.69 29.52
C THR A 728 -31.95 -8.18 29.25
N SER A 729 -31.20 -7.46 28.42
CA SER A 729 -29.78 -7.74 28.15
C SER A 729 -28.92 -7.71 29.43
N MET A 730 -29.14 -6.75 30.33
CA MET A 730 -28.43 -6.73 31.62
C MET A 730 -28.77 -7.94 32.50
N ARG A 731 -30.04 -8.36 32.55
CA ARG A 731 -30.47 -9.55 33.30
C ARG A 731 -29.91 -10.85 32.71
N GLU A 732 -29.97 -11.00 31.40
CA GLU A 732 -29.47 -12.16 30.69
C GLU A 732 -27.95 -12.29 30.83
N ARG A 733 -27.19 -11.20 30.70
CA ARG A 733 -25.73 -11.21 30.88
C ARG A 733 -25.32 -11.62 32.29
N ALA A 734 -25.99 -11.11 33.32
CA ALA A 734 -25.74 -11.53 34.70
C ALA A 734 -26.05 -13.02 34.88
N TYR A 735 -27.17 -13.50 34.34
CA TYR A 735 -27.58 -14.90 34.43
C TYR A 735 -26.60 -15.87 33.75
N LEU A 736 -26.04 -15.48 32.58
CA LEU A 736 -25.10 -16.31 31.82
C LEU A 736 -23.80 -16.61 32.57
N VAL A 737 -23.46 -15.83 33.59
CA VAL A 737 -22.28 -16.04 34.45
C VAL A 737 -22.66 -16.50 35.87
N GLY A 738 -23.87 -17.03 36.08
CA GLY A 738 -24.34 -17.48 37.40
C GLY A 738 -24.72 -16.35 38.38
N GLY A 739 -24.83 -15.13 37.87
CA GLY A 739 -25.17 -13.93 38.64
C GLY A 739 -26.66 -13.56 38.60
N VAL A 740 -27.02 -12.57 39.42
CA VAL A 740 -28.39 -12.04 39.54
C VAL A 740 -28.37 -10.53 39.38
N CYS A 741 -29.25 -9.99 38.54
CA CYS A 741 -29.47 -8.56 38.37
C CYS A 741 -30.91 -8.20 38.76
N ARG A 742 -31.06 -7.37 39.79
CA ARG A 742 -32.34 -6.85 40.28
C ARG A 742 -32.44 -5.37 39.96
N ILE A 743 -33.58 -4.96 39.42
CA ILE A 743 -33.84 -3.57 39.05
C ILE A 743 -35.05 -3.11 39.83
N HIS A 744 -34.85 -2.09 40.65
CA HIS A 744 -35.86 -1.43 41.46
C HIS A 744 -36.05 -0.02 40.91
N SER A 745 -37.25 0.28 40.42
CA SER A 745 -37.59 1.61 39.92
C SER A 745 -39.06 1.88 40.22
N ALA A 746 -39.38 3.13 40.48
CA ALA A 746 -40.74 3.63 40.55
C ALA A 746 -40.77 5.07 39.98
N PRO A 747 -41.84 5.47 39.27
CA PRO A 747 -41.96 6.83 38.75
C PRO A 747 -41.74 7.88 39.85
N GLY A 748 -40.81 8.80 39.61
CA GLY A 748 -40.42 9.88 40.53
C GLY A 748 -39.47 9.49 41.67
N ALA A 749 -39.08 8.22 41.81
CA ALA A 749 -38.23 7.73 42.90
C ALA A 749 -36.82 7.32 42.46
N GLY A 750 -36.43 7.59 41.21
CA GLY A 750 -35.16 7.15 40.64
C GLY A 750 -35.12 5.67 40.26
N THR A 751 -33.94 5.18 39.89
CA THR A 751 -33.71 3.76 39.60
C THR A 751 -32.51 3.25 40.40
N ARG A 752 -32.65 2.05 40.94
CA ARG A 752 -31.59 1.30 41.61
C ARG A 752 -31.41 -0.06 40.96
N ILE A 753 -30.20 -0.32 40.48
CA ILE A 753 -29.80 -1.58 39.86
C ILE A 753 -28.81 -2.26 40.81
N GLU A 754 -29.14 -3.47 41.23
CA GLU A 754 -28.32 -4.32 42.09
C GLU A 754 -27.86 -5.55 41.32
N ILE A 755 -26.56 -5.77 41.28
CA ILE A 755 -25.93 -6.87 40.55
C ILE A 755 -25.11 -7.67 41.56
N THR A 756 -25.33 -8.99 41.59
CA THR A 756 -24.55 -9.93 42.37
C THR A 756 -23.97 -10.98 41.43
N LEU A 757 -22.65 -11.04 41.30
CA LEU A 757 -21.95 -12.02 40.44
C LEU A 757 -21.06 -12.93 41.31
N PRO A 758 -20.87 -14.22 40.96
CA PRO A 758 -19.83 -15.03 41.58
C PRO A 758 -18.43 -14.48 41.24
N LEU A 759 -17.38 -14.95 41.92
CA LEU A 759 -15.99 -14.58 41.60
C LEU A 759 -15.34 -15.55 40.60
N GLN A 760 -15.88 -16.75 40.45
CA GLN A 760 -15.43 -17.76 39.47
C GLN A 760 -16.65 -18.28 38.69
N LEU A 761 -16.40 -18.71 37.45
CA LEU A 761 -17.41 -19.38 36.63
C LEU A 761 -17.75 -20.73 37.26
N GLU A 762 -19.00 -20.92 37.69
CA GLU A 762 -19.47 -22.21 38.21
C GLU A 762 -19.51 -23.24 37.05
N GLU A 763 -18.64 -24.25 37.07
CA GLU A 763 -18.56 -25.29 36.03
C GLU A 763 -19.71 -26.31 36.04
N GLU A 764 -20.64 -26.24 37.01
CA GLU A 764 -21.83 -27.10 37.06
C GLU A 764 -23.12 -26.28 37.09
N PHE A 765 -23.74 -26.12 35.93
CA PHE A 765 -25.17 -25.81 35.86
C PHE A 765 -25.97 -27.09 36.18
N THR A 766 -26.09 -27.42 37.46
CA THR A 766 -27.16 -28.33 37.93
C THR A 766 -28.40 -27.50 38.28
N PRO A 767 -29.55 -27.68 37.59
CA PRO A 767 -30.82 -27.12 38.03
C PRO A 767 -31.36 -27.78 39.29
#